data_AF-A0A5N6ZU07-F1
#
_entry.id   AF-A0A5N6ZU07-F1
#
_cell.length_a   1.000
_cell.length_b   1.000
_cell.length_c   1.000
_cell.angle_alpha   90.00
_cell.angle_beta   90.00
_cell.angle_gamma   90.00
#
_symmetry.space_group_name_H-M   'P 1'
#
loop_
_entity.id
_entity.type
_entity.pdbx_description
1 polymer ?
#
loop_
_entity_poly.entity_id
_entity_poly.type
_entity_poly.pdbx_seq_one_letter_code
_entity_poly.pdbx_strand_id
1 'polypeptide(L)'
;MVRLSLFITTILSSTALASELLLDTTSGPVEGFYNSSSVRAFLGIPYAEPATGSRRFKPPVPKSRSSQTVQASSFPATCPGQYTFSNESIWSVLPYMPWNTDSMSEDCLAINVWAPKSNKENGKFAVMMYIYGGGFTQGGSAIPFYDGTNLVEEHQDIIVVTFNYRVSIFGYPNAPGLEPGQQNVGLLDQRLAVEWVHRNIGQFGGDPSRIMLFGQSAGAASTDLFTYAYPNNPIVHGVIMQSGAASIIMNEDKTHQNWKNLTQALGCSTLQCMQGKPWADILEEVSSGSYSFSPVPDNVTAFADYEARARQGGLARLPTLIGGANREASAYMNLSSKSINETLVYTATQNTFNCPIVETVGNRLEQDIPTWRYLYHGNWSSLSPTPWLGAYHSSDVPIIFGTYNNTPVQPPSSPAEVTASKYIQGAWVAFAKDPWNGLNNYGWPQFTSQNRSLVNLALDNRATATIGSAEKSKTGCRTCRARRVKCDETPGSCRNCISTGRKCEYDIQRLPRRLPGNRPTAESIVLSTNIAGGFRWKITSDERRCFSFFQHQSLPTIIGYFDSPLWQKLVLQMSQVDQAVYHAVVAFAAIHADYEARGNPVTIYDLDNSWQRFAIDQCGRAYALLTARSASQDPNLQEVTLVCCMLFVLSELMRGYYDLAFTHLRNGLQILKDVGRRQLPDPNPTRASTIEQSLVDTFSHLDVQSAYFGVGELVLPVQSDACLLKWNKGNVTAFHHICEARRVLDSLMGAVFQFHTSVSPLSLTEISVRYGYLSKRQFDLGSQLRQFAQAFDPLYRYLSARCDIKVKRGADIIYLHQLSLSMILETCLLCRTKELLDYYTPTFRTIVALAEVITASFTELPSILLHMGVIAPLFFVSTECSEPEVRWRAIRALQSWPHREGTWDSNLVARIAIETMRIEEQTVKDNGQACRISHAFTTVSPEDQSSAQMLYTLDDDDEVQSRTFSLE
;
A
#
# COMPACT_ATOMS: atom_id res chain seq x y z
N MET A 1 -26.33 -56.79 -60.06
CA MET A 1 -25.46 -56.75 -58.86
C MET A 1 -24.76 -55.40 -58.61
N VAL A 2 -25.14 -54.28 -59.26
CA VAL A 2 -24.43 -52.98 -59.07
C VAL A 2 -25.24 -51.95 -58.24
N ARG A 3 -26.53 -52.19 -57.97
CA ARG A 3 -27.35 -51.29 -57.13
C ARG A 3 -27.35 -51.62 -55.62
N LEU A 4 -26.80 -52.77 -55.21
CA LEU A 4 -26.76 -53.16 -53.79
C LEU A 4 -25.51 -52.59 -53.07
N SER A 5 -24.39 -52.41 -53.77
CA SER A 5 -23.14 -51.92 -53.16
C SER A 5 -23.15 -50.42 -52.83
N LEU A 6 -23.93 -49.59 -53.55
CA LEU A 6 -24.08 -48.16 -53.22
C LEU A 6 -24.99 -47.91 -52.01
N PHE A 7 -25.99 -48.76 -51.79
CA PHE A 7 -26.86 -48.69 -50.61
C PHE A 7 -26.14 -49.20 -49.35
N ILE A 8 -25.29 -50.23 -49.47
CA ILE A 8 -24.54 -50.76 -48.31
C ILE A 8 -23.43 -49.80 -47.86
N THR A 9 -22.76 -49.08 -48.77
CA THR A 9 -21.72 -48.09 -48.41
C THR A 9 -22.29 -46.78 -47.84
N THR A 10 -23.47 -46.34 -48.29
CA THR A 10 -24.17 -45.18 -47.69
C THR A 10 -24.77 -45.51 -46.32
N ILE A 11 -25.30 -46.72 -46.12
CA ILE A 11 -25.80 -47.17 -44.82
C ILE A 11 -24.63 -47.35 -43.82
N LEU A 12 -23.51 -47.98 -44.20
CA LEU A 12 -22.33 -48.16 -43.35
C LEU A 12 -21.67 -46.83 -42.93
N SER A 13 -21.63 -45.84 -43.83
CA SER A 13 -21.11 -44.50 -43.52
C SER A 13 -22.04 -43.75 -42.57
N SER A 14 -23.37 -43.87 -42.74
CA SER A 14 -24.36 -43.26 -41.83
C SER A 14 -24.33 -43.86 -40.42
N THR A 15 -24.10 -45.18 -40.29
CA THR A 15 -24.02 -45.86 -38.99
C THR A 15 -22.72 -45.54 -38.24
N ALA A 16 -21.60 -45.32 -38.95
CA ALA A 16 -20.34 -44.90 -38.34
C ALA A 16 -20.38 -43.44 -37.86
N LEU A 17 -21.00 -42.54 -38.63
CA LEU A 17 -21.25 -41.14 -38.26
C LEU A 17 -22.20 -41.02 -37.05
N ALA A 18 -23.26 -41.83 -36.99
CA ALA A 18 -24.17 -41.87 -35.84
C ALA A 18 -23.51 -42.47 -34.57
N SER A 19 -22.52 -43.36 -34.72
CA SER A 19 -21.83 -44.02 -33.61
C SER A 19 -20.82 -43.13 -32.87
N GLU A 20 -20.31 -42.07 -33.49
CA GLU A 20 -19.28 -41.18 -32.93
C GLU A 20 -19.87 -40.00 -32.14
N LEU A 21 -21.12 -39.64 -32.43
CA LEU A 21 -21.88 -38.59 -31.75
C LEU A 21 -22.74 -39.13 -30.61
N LEU A 22 -22.98 -40.44 -30.52
CA LEU A 22 -23.70 -41.09 -29.42
C LEU A 22 -22.71 -41.78 -28.48
N LEU A 23 -22.51 -41.23 -27.28
CA LEU A 23 -21.54 -41.71 -26.29
C LEU A 23 -22.25 -42.15 -25.00
N ASP A 24 -21.81 -43.23 -24.37
CA ASP A 24 -22.33 -43.66 -23.06
C ASP A 24 -21.49 -43.06 -21.93
N THR A 25 -22.13 -42.34 -21.02
CA THR A 25 -21.50 -41.69 -19.87
C THR A 25 -22.10 -42.18 -18.56
N THR A 26 -21.50 -41.80 -17.43
CA THR A 26 -22.08 -42.04 -16.10
C THR A 26 -23.43 -41.35 -15.89
N SER A 27 -23.75 -40.30 -16.66
CA SER A 27 -25.06 -39.63 -16.63
C SER A 27 -26.11 -40.34 -17.50
N GLY A 28 -25.69 -41.25 -18.38
CA GLY A 28 -26.51 -41.91 -19.39
C GLY A 28 -25.95 -41.71 -20.81
N PRO A 29 -26.66 -42.18 -21.85
CA PRO A 29 -26.32 -41.92 -23.24
C PRO A 29 -26.41 -40.42 -23.57
N VAL A 30 -25.45 -39.90 -24.32
CA VAL A 30 -25.36 -38.49 -24.73
C VAL A 30 -25.18 -38.41 -26.23
N GLU A 31 -26.04 -37.66 -26.90
CA GLU A 31 -25.97 -37.42 -28.34
C GLU A 31 -25.53 -35.98 -28.62
N GLY A 32 -24.36 -35.81 -29.23
CA GLY A 32 -23.81 -34.53 -29.65
C GLY A 32 -24.08 -34.21 -31.12
N PHE A 33 -23.38 -33.21 -31.63
CA PHE A 33 -23.49 -32.77 -33.02
C PHE A 33 -22.13 -32.28 -33.56
N TYR A 34 -22.02 -32.10 -34.87
CA TYR A 34 -20.87 -31.46 -35.48
C TYR A 34 -21.05 -29.93 -35.44
N ASN A 35 -20.17 -29.23 -34.72
CA ASN A 35 -20.16 -27.76 -34.71
C ASN A 35 -19.33 -27.20 -35.89
N SER A 36 -18.38 -27.98 -36.39
CA SER A 36 -17.67 -27.74 -37.66
C SER A 36 -17.42 -29.06 -38.40
N SER A 37 -16.77 -29.03 -39.56
CA SER A 37 -16.38 -30.24 -40.30
C SER A 37 -15.37 -31.11 -39.54
N SER A 38 -14.67 -30.55 -38.56
CA SER A 38 -13.58 -31.18 -37.80
C SER A 38 -13.86 -31.30 -36.29
N VAL A 39 -14.89 -30.61 -35.78
CA VAL A 39 -15.20 -30.53 -34.33
C VAL A 39 -16.57 -31.08 -34.01
N ARG A 40 -16.62 -31.99 -33.03
CA ARG A 40 -17.84 -32.44 -32.35
C ARG A 40 -18.07 -31.63 -31.09
N ALA A 41 -19.32 -31.25 -30.85
CA ALA A 41 -19.76 -30.57 -29.64
C ALA A 41 -20.84 -31.39 -28.91
N PHE A 42 -20.76 -31.36 -27.58
CA PHE A 42 -21.74 -31.96 -26.68
C PHE A 42 -22.02 -30.93 -25.59
N LEU A 43 -23.13 -30.22 -25.69
CA LEU A 43 -23.47 -29.09 -24.85
C LEU A 43 -24.56 -29.48 -23.85
N GLY A 44 -24.45 -29.03 -22.59
CA GLY A 44 -25.52 -29.21 -21.59
C GLY A 44 -25.65 -30.62 -20.98
N ILE A 45 -24.54 -31.35 -20.82
CA ILE A 45 -24.55 -32.68 -20.18
C ILE A 45 -24.66 -32.54 -18.65
N PRO A 46 -25.72 -33.04 -17.99
CA PRO A 46 -25.86 -32.90 -16.54
C PRO A 46 -24.82 -33.74 -15.80
N TYR A 47 -24.03 -33.13 -14.92
CA TYR A 47 -23.03 -33.82 -14.10
C TYR A 47 -23.47 -33.99 -12.63
N ALA A 48 -24.46 -33.21 -12.21
CA ALA A 48 -25.04 -33.26 -10.88
C ALA A 48 -26.58 -33.38 -10.95
N GLU A 49 -27.20 -33.81 -9.86
CA GLU A 49 -28.63 -33.63 -9.68
C GLU A 49 -28.99 -32.13 -9.52
N PRO A 50 -30.20 -31.71 -9.93
CA PRO A 50 -30.65 -30.34 -9.76
C PRO A 50 -30.54 -29.90 -8.29
N ALA A 51 -29.88 -28.77 -8.05
CA ALA A 51 -29.62 -28.24 -6.72
C ALA A 51 -30.80 -27.39 -6.19
N THR A 52 -32.03 -27.86 -6.39
CA THR A 52 -33.26 -27.11 -6.10
C THR A 52 -33.90 -27.52 -4.77
N GLY A 53 -34.79 -26.67 -4.24
CA GLY A 53 -35.57 -26.95 -3.03
C GLY A 53 -34.69 -27.36 -1.84
N SER A 54 -34.91 -28.58 -1.30
CA SER A 54 -34.17 -29.08 -0.14
C SER A 54 -32.66 -29.33 -0.37
N ARG A 55 -32.21 -29.31 -1.64
CA ARG A 55 -30.81 -29.40 -2.06
C ARG A 55 -30.16 -28.02 -2.28
N ARG A 56 -30.95 -26.94 -2.29
CA ARG A 56 -30.41 -25.58 -2.36
C ARG A 56 -29.46 -25.35 -1.18
N PHE A 57 -28.32 -24.70 -1.44
CA PHE A 57 -27.24 -24.43 -0.49
C PHE A 57 -26.49 -25.66 0.03
N LYS A 58 -26.81 -26.88 -0.44
CA LYS A 58 -26.10 -28.10 -0.03
C LYS A 58 -25.05 -28.52 -1.06
N PRO A 59 -24.06 -29.34 -0.64
CA PRO A 59 -23.12 -29.96 -1.55
C PRO A 59 -23.81 -30.65 -2.74
N PRO A 60 -23.24 -30.58 -3.95
CA PRO A 60 -23.83 -31.22 -5.12
C PRO A 60 -23.82 -32.74 -4.97
N VAL A 61 -24.77 -33.38 -5.65
CA VAL A 61 -24.87 -34.83 -5.70
C VAL A 61 -24.62 -35.28 -7.14
N PRO A 62 -23.75 -36.27 -7.39
CA PRO A 62 -23.52 -36.79 -8.74
C PRO A 62 -24.83 -37.14 -9.45
N LYS A 63 -24.92 -36.84 -10.75
CA LYS A 63 -26.10 -37.19 -11.55
C LYS A 63 -26.30 -38.70 -11.56
N SER A 64 -27.51 -39.15 -11.21
CA SER A 64 -27.90 -40.55 -11.33
C SER A 64 -28.00 -40.92 -12.80
N ARG A 65 -27.48 -42.10 -13.16
CA ARG A 65 -27.54 -42.58 -14.55
C ARG A 65 -29.00 -42.71 -15.00
N SER A 66 -29.33 -42.08 -16.13
CA SER A 66 -30.61 -42.22 -16.82
C SER A 66 -30.49 -43.14 -18.03
N SER A 67 -31.57 -43.84 -18.38
CA SER A 67 -31.67 -44.57 -19.66
C SER A 67 -32.09 -43.66 -20.82
N GLN A 68 -32.52 -42.43 -20.54
CA GLN A 68 -32.89 -41.46 -21.56
C GLN A 68 -31.63 -40.82 -22.15
N THR A 69 -31.57 -40.75 -23.48
CA THR A 69 -30.48 -40.06 -24.17
C THR A 69 -30.57 -38.55 -23.94
N VAL A 70 -29.49 -37.96 -23.45
CA VAL A 70 -29.33 -36.51 -23.34
C VAL A 70 -29.02 -35.94 -24.72
N GLN A 71 -29.92 -35.09 -25.22
CA GLN A 71 -29.71 -34.35 -26.47
C GLN A 71 -28.79 -33.16 -26.19
N ALA A 72 -27.50 -33.34 -26.42
CA ALA A 72 -26.45 -32.40 -26.06
C ALA A 72 -26.16 -31.39 -27.18
N SER A 73 -27.21 -30.76 -27.69
CA SER A 73 -27.16 -29.82 -28.82
C SER A 73 -27.30 -28.34 -28.43
N SER A 74 -27.51 -28.04 -27.14
CA SER A 74 -27.69 -26.68 -26.64
C SER A 74 -27.08 -26.50 -25.27
N PHE A 75 -26.65 -25.27 -24.97
CA PHE A 75 -26.10 -24.93 -23.67
C PHE A 75 -27.16 -25.05 -22.56
N PRO A 76 -26.75 -25.40 -21.32
CA PRO A 76 -27.66 -25.47 -20.19
C PRO A 76 -28.16 -24.08 -19.80
N ALA A 77 -29.24 -24.04 -19.01
CA ALA A 77 -29.65 -22.82 -18.31
C ALA A 77 -28.48 -22.21 -17.52
N THR A 78 -28.39 -20.88 -17.52
CA THR A 78 -27.41 -20.16 -16.70
C THR A 78 -27.83 -20.22 -15.22
N CYS A 79 -26.87 -20.38 -14.31
CA CYS A 79 -27.18 -20.41 -12.89
C CYS A 79 -27.73 -19.04 -12.41
N PRO A 80 -28.61 -18.99 -11.40
CA PRO A 80 -29.11 -17.71 -10.91
C PRO A 80 -27.97 -16.87 -10.31
N GLY A 81 -27.84 -15.63 -10.79
CA GLY A 81 -26.74 -14.73 -10.46
C GLY A 81 -27.00 -13.30 -10.96
N GLN A 82 -26.09 -12.37 -10.69
CA GLN A 82 -26.28 -10.95 -11.00
C GLN A 82 -25.72 -10.62 -12.40
N TYR A 83 -26.56 -10.60 -13.42
CA TYR A 83 -26.14 -10.41 -14.83
C TYR A 83 -26.38 -8.99 -15.36
N THR A 84 -26.30 -7.99 -14.50
CA THR A 84 -26.50 -6.58 -14.89
C THR A 84 -25.18 -5.82 -14.78
N PHE A 85 -24.69 -5.31 -15.91
CA PHE A 85 -23.58 -4.38 -15.95
C PHE A 85 -24.08 -2.96 -16.20
N SER A 86 -23.32 -1.94 -15.79
CA SER A 86 -23.57 -0.59 -16.27
C SER A 86 -23.40 -0.54 -17.79
N ASN A 87 -24.18 0.29 -18.48
CA ASN A 87 -24.09 0.49 -19.94
C ASN A 87 -22.73 1.04 -20.41
N GLU A 88 -21.85 1.34 -19.47
CA GLU A 88 -20.54 1.95 -19.65
C GLU A 88 -19.38 0.99 -19.34
N SER A 89 -19.66 -0.31 -19.18
CA SER A 89 -18.68 -1.34 -18.85
C SER A 89 -18.16 -2.08 -20.09
N ILE A 90 -16.90 -2.54 -20.07
CA ILE A 90 -16.40 -3.40 -21.15
C ILE A 90 -17.17 -4.72 -21.26
N TRP A 91 -17.65 -5.25 -20.14
CA TRP A 91 -18.44 -6.49 -20.11
C TRP A 91 -19.88 -6.31 -20.61
N SER A 92 -20.37 -5.07 -20.73
CA SER A 92 -21.67 -4.79 -21.37
C SER A 92 -21.54 -4.54 -22.88
N VAL A 93 -20.37 -4.11 -23.35
CA VAL A 93 -20.13 -3.78 -24.78
C VAL A 93 -19.63 -4.99 -25.56
N LEU A 94 -18.87 -5.88 -24.90
CA LEU A 94 -18.33 -7.08 -25.52
C LEU A 94 -19.08 -8.36 -25.09
N PRO A 95 -18.99 -9.46 -25.86
CA PRO A 95 -19.64 -10.75 -25.60
C PRO A 95 -19.19 -11.52 -24.34
N TYR A 96 -19.11 -10.86 -23.18
CA TYR A 96 -18.79 -11.47 -21.89
C TYR A 96 -20.02 -11.91 -21.09
N MET A 97 -21.23 -11.56 -21.53
CA MET A 97 -22.46 -12.08 -20.95
C MET A 97 -22.84 -13.43 -21.57
N PRO A 98 -23.38 -14.38 -20.78
CA PRO A 98 -23.99 -15.58 -21.35
C PRO A 98 -25.13 -15.18 -22.29
N TRP A 99 -25.23 -15.81 -23.44
CA TRP A 99 -26.28 -15.53 -24.43
C TRP A 99 -27.71 -15.91 -24.00
N ASN A 100 -27.86 -16.61 -22.86
CA ASN A 100 -29.09 -17.22 -22.39
C ASN A 100 -29.47 -16.78 -20.97
N THR A 101 -29.14 -15.54 -20.59
CA THR A 101 -29.48 -14.94 -19.29
C THR A 101 -30.98 -14.87 -19.02
N ASP A 102 -31.82 -14.82 -20.06
CA ASP A 102 -33.28 -14.84 -19.92
C ASP A 102 -33.83 -16.21 -19.48
N SER A 103 -32.98 -17.25 -19.48
CA SER A 103 -33.33 -18.62 -19.15
C SER A 103 -32.63 -19.13 -17.89
N MET A 104 -32.44 -18.27 -16.88
CA MET A 104 -31.84 -18.68 -15.60
C MET A 104 -32.64 -19.78 -14.91
N SER A 105 -31.93 -20.76 -14.33
CA SER A 105 -32.51 -21.85 -13.56
C SER A 105 -31.53 -22.39 -12.52
N GLU A 106 -32.03 -22.79 -11.36
CA GLU A 106 -31.23 -23.53 -10.36
C GLU A 106 -30.80 -24.92 -10.85
N ASP A 107 -31.51 -25.47 -11.85
CA ASP A 107 -31.07 -26.65 -12.59
C ASP A 107 -30.10 -26.25 -13.71
N CYS A 108 -28.89 -25.83 -13.30
CA CYS A 108 -27.87 -25.30 -14.21
C CYS A 108 -26.58 -26.13 -14.28
N LEU A 109 -26.43 -27.17 -13.45
CA LEU A 109 -25.16 -27.90 -13.28
C LEU A 109 -24.89 -28.90 -14.41
N ALA A 110 -24.36 -28.38 -15.52
CA ALA A 110 -24.01 -29.15 -16.70
C ALA A 110 -22.62 -28.81 -17.26
N ILE A 111 -22.11 -29.73 -18.09
CA ILE A 111 -20.81 -29.71 -18.77
C ILE A 111 -21.01 -29.60 -20.28
N ASN A 112 -20.09 -28.89 -20.94
CA ASN A 112 -19.98 -28.80 -22.39
C ASN A 112 -18.61 -29.34 -22.83
N VAL A 113 -18.57 -30.10 -23.92
CA VAL A 113 -17.34 -30.73 -24.45
C VAL A 113 -17.20 -30.44 -25.94
N TRP A 114 -16.05 -29.91 -26.35
CA TRP A 114 -15.62 -29.83 -27.75
C TRP A 114 -14.46 -30.78 -27.96
N ALA A 115 -14.62 -31.70 -28.92
CA ALA A 115 -13.63 -32.72 -29.22
C ALA A 115 -13.40 -32.82 -30.73
N PRO A 116 -12.17 -33.16 -31.18
CA PRO A 116 -11.92 -33.45 -32.58
C PRO A 116 -12.80 -34.60 -33.07
N LYS A 117 -12.98 -34.66 -34.39
CA LYS A 117 -13.54 -35.83 -35.06
C LYS A 117 -12.79 -37.10 -34.63
N SER A 118 -13.51 -38.18 -34.37
CA SER A 118 -12.89 -39.40 -33.85
C SER A 118 -11.96 -40.02 -34.90
N ASN A 119 -10.64 -40.02 -34.63
CA ASN A 119 -9.68 -40.84 -35.38
C ASN A 119 -8.88 -41.70 -34.41
N LYS A 120 -9.06 -43.03 -34.50
CA LYS A 120 -8.40 -44.02 -33.63
C LYS A 120 -6.87 -43.98 -33.74
N GLU A 121 -6.31 -43.39 -34.80
CA GLU A 121 -4.87 -43.26 -35.00
C GLU A 121 -4.23 -42.15 -34.16
N ASN A 122 -5.00 -41.18 -33.67
CA ASN A 122 -4.46 -39.98 -33.00
C ASN A 122 -4.14 -40.17 -31.50
N GLY A 123 -4.32 -41.37 -30.93
CA GLY A 123 -4.17 -41.60 -29.49
C GLY A 123 -5.23 -40.88 -28.65
N LYS A 124 -5.03 -40.82 -27.32
CA LYS A 124 -5.91 -40.05 -26.43
C LYS A 124 -5.48 -38.58 -26.39
N PHE A 125 -6.43 -37.66 -26.32
CA PHE A 125 -6.19 -36.21 -26.35
C PHE A 125 -5.96 -35.62 -24.95
N ALA A 126 -5.15 -34.57 -24.86
CA ALA A 126 -5.07 -33.78 -23.63
C ALA A 126 -6.37 -32.98 -23.42
N VAL A 127 -6.76 -32.74 -22.16
CA VAL A 127 -8.05 -32.13 -21.82
C VAL A 127 -7.82 -30.80 -21.13
N MET A 128 -8.34 -29.72 -21.72
CA MET A 128 -8.31 -28.37 -21.17
C MET A 128 -9.67 -28.06 -20.55
N MET A 129 -9.75 -28.00 -19.23
CA MET A 129 -10.99 -27.77 -18.49
C MET A 129 -11.04 -26.36 -17.93
N TYR A 130 -11.98 -25.54 -18.42
CA TYR A 130 -12.07 -24.12 -18.12
C TYR A 130 -13.09 -23.81 -17.02
N ILE A 131 -12.67 -23.04 -16.01
CA ILE A 131 -13.52 -22.43 -14.98
C ILE A 131 -13.70 -20.95 -15.31
N TYR A 132 -14.95 -20.52 -15.53
CA TYR A 132 -15.25 -19.12 -15.80
C TYR A 132 -15.10 -18.22 -14.58
N GLY A 133 -14.77 -16.95 -14.83
CA GLY A 133 -14.77 -15.87 -13.85
C GLY A 133 -16.14 -15.20 -13.67
N GLY A 134 -16.17 -14.05 -13.01
CA GLY A 134 -17.41 -13.33 -12.68
C GLY A 134 -17.59 -13.02 -11.20
N GLY A 135 -16.48 -12.82 -10.47
CA GLY A 135 -16.50 -12.36 -9.08
C GLY A 135 -17.17 -13.31 -8.08
N PHE A 136 -17.44 -14.56 -8.47
CA PHE A 136 -18.29 -15.52 -7.75
C PHE A 136 -19.77 -15.15 -7.64
N THR A 137 -20.22 -14.04 -8.22
CA THR A 137 -21.61 -13.56 -8.17
C THR A 137 -22.39 -13.81 -9.46
N GLN A 138 -21.68 -14.07 -10.56
CA GLN A 138 -22.19 -14.22 -11.91
C GLN A 138 -21.24 -15.04 -12.79
N GLY A 139 -21.54 -15.15 -14.08
CA GLY A 139 -20.76 -15.91 -15.09
C GLY A 139 -21.55 -17.08 -15.66
N GLY A 140 -20.98 -17.79 -16.63
CA GLY A 140 -21.62 -18.95 -17.23
C GLY A 140 -20.76 -19.62 -18.30
N SER A 141 -20.97 -20.92 -18.51
CA SER A 141 -20.25 -21.69 -19.52
C SER A 141 -20.65 -21.35 -20.96
N ALA A 142 -21.77 -20.66 -21.15
CA ALA A 142 -22.37 -20.29 -22.43
C ALA A 142 -22.02 -18.86 -22.88
N ILE A 143 -20.90 -18.32 -22.40
CA ILE A 143 -20.36 -17.03 -22.86
C ILE A 143 -19.70 -17.24 -24.23
N PRO A 144 -20.01 -16.43 -25.27
CA PRO A 144 -19.50 -16.62 -26.63
C PRO A 144 -17.97 -16.66 -26.74
N PHE A 145 -17.25 -16.03 -25.81
CA PHE A 145 -15.80 -16.09 -25.80
C PHE A 145 -15.21 -17.41 -25.30
N TYR A 146 -16.01 -18.33 -24.75
CA TYR A 146 -15.57 -19.63 -24.23
C TYR A 146 -15.90 -20.79 -25.19
N ASP A 147 -16.35 -20.50 -26.41
CA ASP A 147 -16.59 -21.52 -27.42
C ASP A 147 -15.27 -22.22 -27.79
N GLY A 148 -15.18 -23.52 -27.50
CA GLY A 148 -13.98 -24.32 -27.72
C GLY A 148 -13.70 -24.67 -29.19
N THR A 149 -14.61 -24.33 -30.11
CA THR A 149 -14.56 -24.80 -31.50
C THR A 149 -13.28 -24.36 -32.22
N ASN A 150 -12.95 -23.07 -32.17
CA ASN A 150 -11.79 -22.53 -32.89
C ASN A 150 -10.48 -23.08 -32.32
N LEU A 151 -10.42 -23.27 -31.00
CA LEU A 151 -9.24 -23.83 -30.32
C LEU A 151 -9.03 -25.31 -30.67
N VAL A 152 -10.09 -26.12 -30.71
CA VAL A 152 -10.01 -27.53 -31.11
C VAL A 152 -9.73 -27.66 -32.61
N GLU A 153 -10.30 -26.80 -33.45
CA GLU A 153 -10.05 -26.79 -34.89
C GLU A 153 -8.58 -26.48 -35.22
N GLU A 154 -7.98 -25.49 -34.55
CA GLU A 154 -6.56 -25.17 -34.69
C GLU A 154 -5.65 -26.29 -34.13
N HIS A 155 -6.08 -26.97 -33.06
CA HIS A 155 -5.34 -28.02 -32.37
C HIS A 155 -6.14 -29.32 -32.27
N GLN A 156 -6.12 -30.11 -33.34
CA GLN A 156 -6.86 -31.38 -33.50
C GLN A 156 -6.40 -32.55 -32.60
N ASP A 157 -5.73 -32.24 -31.50
CA ASP A 157 -5.19 -33.21 -30.53
C ASP A 157 -5.44 -32.83 -29.06
N ILE A 158 -6.40 -31.94 -28.83
CA ILE A 158 -6.91 -31.55 -27.50
C ILE A 158 -8.44 -31.64 -27.43
N ILE A 159 -8.97 -31.69 -26.21
CA ILE A 159 -10.39 -31.52 -25.90
C ILE A 159 -10.56 -30.29 -25.01
N VAL A 160 -11.58 -29.48 -25.29
CA VAL A 160 -11.97 -28.34 -24.43
C VAL A 160 -13.23 -28.68 -23.68
N VAL A 161 -13.24 -28.40 -22.38
CA VAL A 161 -14.40 -28.61 -21.50
C VAL A 161 -14.73 -27.31 -20.77
N THR A 162 -16.00 -26.90 -20.79
CA THR A 162 -16.53 -25.82 -19.94
C THR A 162 -17.70 -26.35 -19.12
N PHE A 163 -18.04 -25.71 -18.01
CA PHE A 163 -19.12 -26.19 -17.14
C PHE A 163 -19.67 -25.08 -16.26
N ASN A 164 -20.90 -25.28 -15.77
CA ASN A 164 -21.54 -24.39 -14.81
C ASN A 164 -21.27 -24.82 -13.37
N TYR A 165 -21.08 -23.85 -12.49
CA TYR A 165 -21.06 -23.99 -11.04
C TYR A 165 -21.95 -22.90 -10.41
N ARG A 166 -22.56 -23.19 -9.25
CA ARG A 166 -23.41 -22.20 -8.58
C ARG A 166 -22.62 -20.97 -8.15
N VAL A 167 -23.24 -19.80 -8.31
CA VAL A 167 -22.68 -18.48 -7.99
C VAL A 167 -23.59 -17.74 -7.01
N SER A 168 -23.16 -16.56 -6.56
CA SER A 168 -23.87 -15.72 -5.59
C SER A 168 -24.19 -16.50 -4.31
N ILE A 169 -25.28 -16.16 -3.63
CA ILE A 169 -25.78 -16.88 -2.45
C ILE A 169 -26.02 -18.38 -2.71
N PHE A 170 -26.34 -18.78 -3.95
CA PHE A 170 -26.62 -20.19 -4.27
C PHE A 170 -25.34 -21.05 -4.23
N GLY A 171 -24.18 -20.46 -4.52
CA GLY A 171 -22.86 -21.09 -4.46
C GLY A 171 -22.10 -20.84 -3.14
N TYR A 172 -22.33 -19.68 -2.52
CA TYR A 172 -21.54 -19.18 -1.39
C TYR A 172 -22.45 -18.61 -0.28
N PRO A 173 -23.38 -19.41 0.27
CA PRO A 173 -24.42 -18.90 1.17
C PRO A 173 -23.89 -18.37 2.50
N ASN A 174 -22.77 -18.90 3.01
CA ASN A 174 -22.26 -18.62 4.34
C ASN A 174 -23.36 -18.71 5.44
N ALA A 175 -24.18 -19.77 5.40
CA ALA A 175 -25.38 -19.90 6.21
C ALA A 175 -25.08 -20.52 7.60
N PRO A 176 -25.68 -19.99 8.69
CA PRO A 176 -25.70 -20.67 9.98
C PRO A 176 -26.44 -22.02 9.85
N GLY A 177 -25.77 -23.10 10.23
CA GLY A 177 -26.31 -24.47 10.16
C GLY A 177 -25.79 -25.32 8.99
N LEU A 178 -24.91 -24.77 8.15
CA LEU A 178 -24.07 -25.57 7.27
C LEU A 178 -22.76 -25.93 8.01
N GLU A 179 -22.35 -27.19 7.89
CA GLU A 179 -21.11 -27.68 8.50
C GLU A 179 -19.88 -27.07 7.81
N PRO A 180 -18.72 -27.01 8.48
CA PRO A 180 -17.44 -26.72 7.83
C PRO A 180 -17.24 -27.61 6.60
N GLY A 181 -16.80 -27.03 5.47
CA GLY A 181 -16.71 -27.72 4.18
C GLY A 181 -17.98 -27.69 3.34
N GLN A 182 -19.12 -27.22 3.86
CA GLN A 182 -20.37 -27.06 3.11
C GLN A 182 -20.69 -25.59 2.80
N GLN A 183 -19.83 -24.65 3.20
CA GLN A 183 -20.10 -23.22 3.05
C GLN A 183 -19.85 -22.72 1.63
N ASN A 184 -18.95 -23.37 0.88
CA ASN A 184 -18.54 -22.99 -0.47
C ASN A 184 -19.01 -24.03 -1.50
N VAL A 185 -20.31 -24.28 -1.59
CA VAL A 185 -20.87 -25.34 -2.46
C VAL A 185 -20.57 -25.11 -3.95
N GLY A 186 -20.34 -23.87 -4.38
CA GLY A 186 -19.84 -23.57 -5.73
C GLY A 186 -18.46 -24.16 -6.02
N LEU A 187 -17.55 -24.23 -5.03
CA LEU A 187 -16.26 -24.93 -5.18
C LEU A 187 -16.43 -26.45 -5.21
N LEU A 188 -17.43 -26.97 -4.50
CA LEU A 188 -17.77 -28.40 -4.53
C LEU A 188 -18.40 -28.81 -5.87
N ASP A 189 -19.18 -27.93 -6.49
CA ASP A 189 -19.70 -28.10 -7.85
C ASP A 189 -18.54 -28.28 -8.84
N GLN A 190 -17.53 -27.41 -8.75
CA GLN A 190 -16.32 -27.49 -9.57
C GLN A 190 -15.57 -28.82 -9.35
N ARG A 191 -15.39 -29.26 -8.10
CA ARG A 191 -14.78 -30.56 -7.81
C ARG A 191 -15.56 -31.70 -8.44
N LEU A 192 -16.88 -31.72 -8.30
CA LEU A 192 -17.71 -32.78 -8.87
C LEU A 192 -17.68 -32.79 -10.40
N ALA A 193 -17.59 -31.61 -11.03
CA ALA A 193 -17.39 -31.52 -12.48
C ALA A 193 -16.05 -32.14 -12.89
N VAL A 194 -14.95 -31.86 -12.18
CA VAL A 194 -13.63 -32.47 -12.45
C VAL A 194 -13.71 -34.00 -12.31
N GLU A 195 -14.38 -34.52 -11.29
CA GLU A 195 -14.60 -35.96 -11.12
C GLU A 195 -15.44 -36.58 -12.23
N TRP A 196 -16.46 -35.86 -12.72
CA TRP A 196 -17.23 -36.30 -13.87
C TRP A 196 -16.36 -36.36 -15.13
N VAL A 197 -15.56 -35.32 -15.40
CA VAL A 197 -14.65 -35.30 -16.56
C VAL A 197 -13.65 -36.46 -16.45
N HIS A 198 -13.02 -36.65 -15.29
CA HIS A 198 -12.10 -37.76 -15.07
C HIS A 198 -12.72 -39.14 -15.34
N ARG A 199 -14.00 -39.35 -14.97
CA ARG A 199 -14.70 -40.63 -15.23
C ARG A 199 -15.14 -40.81 -16.68
N ASN A 200 -15.42 -39.73 -17.43
CA ASN A 200 -16.15 -39.81 -18.69
C ASN A 200 -15.34 -39.37 -19.92
N ILE A 201 -14.30 -38.55 -19.77
CA ILE A 201 -13.65 -37.89 -20.91
C ILE A 201 -12.99 -38.88 -21.89
N GLY A 202 -12.68 -40.10 -21.43
CA GLY A 202 -12.22 -41.20 -22.28
C GLY A 202 -13.18 -41.55 -23.42
N GLN A 203 -14.49 -41.40 -23.20
CA GLN A 203 -15.51 -41.68 -24.22
C GLN A 203 -15.49 -40.64 -25.34
N PHE A 204 -15.03 -39.43 -25.04
CA PHE A 204 -14.89 -38.33 -25.99
C PHE A 204 -13.55 -38.39 -26.76
N GLY A 205 -12.66 -39.32 -26.40
CA GLY A 205 -11.30 -39.46 -26.92
C GLY A 205 -10.21 -38.86 -26.03
N GLY A 206 -10.58 -38.33 -24.85
CA GLY A 206 -9.64 -37.67 -23.94
C GLY A 206 -8.85 -38.63 -23.05
N ASP A 207 -7.76 -38.13 -22.51
CA ASP A 207 -6.94 -38.82 -21.53
C ASP A 207 -7.28 -38.30 -20.12
N PRO A 208 -7.91 -39.11 -19.25
CA PRO A 208 -8.27 -38.68 -17.90
C PRO A 208 -7.04 -38.40 -17.01
N SER A 209 -5.86 -38.87 -17.38
CA SER A 209 -4.60 -38.55 -16.69
C SER A 209 -4.00 -37.21 -17.15
N ARG A 210 -4.49 -36.66 -18.27
CA ARG A 210 -4.03 -35.39 -18.85
C ARG A 210 -5.11 -34.31 -18.88
N ILE A 211 -5.82 -34.16 -17.76
CA ILE A 211 -6.72 -33.03 -17.47
C ILE A 211 -5.95 -31.85 -16.86
N MET A 212 -5.87 -30.75 -17.60
CA MET A 212 -5.34 -29.47 -17.15
C MET A 212 -6.50 -28.56 -16.77
N LEU A 213 -6.49 -28.03 -15.54
CA LEU A 213 -7.50 -27.10 -15.05
C LEU A 213 -7.02 -25.66 -15.26
N PHE A 214 -7.85 -24.83 -15.87
CA PHE A 214 -7.53 -23.42 -16.01
C PHE A 214 -8.74 -22.54 -15.81
N GLY A 215 -8.50 -21.30 -15.41
CA GLY A 215 -9.58 -20.35 -15.25
C GLY A 215 -9.07 -18.92 -15.29
N GLN A 216 -10.04 -18.00 -15.36
CA GLN A 216 -9.79 -16.56 -15.39
C GLN A 216 -10.52 -15.86 -14.24
N SER A 217 -9.89 -14.85 -13.63
CA SER A 217 -10.48 -14.07 -12.52
C SER A 217 -10.89 -14.96 -11.33
N ALA A 218 -12.16 -14.92 -10.90
CA ALA A 218 -12.72 -15.86 -9.92
C ALA A 218 -12.55 -17.34 -10.32
N GLY A 219 -12.47 -17.67 -11.60
CA GLY A 219 -12.15 -19.02 -12.09
C GLY A 219 -10.66 -19.39 -11.89
N ALA A 220 -9.75 -18.42 -11.99
CA ALA A 220 -8.34 -18.60 -11.61
C ALA A 220 -8.19 -18.72 -10.09
N ALA A 221 -8.92 -17.91 -9.33
CA ALA A 221 -9.00 -18.05 -7.87
C ALA A 221 -9.53 -19.44 -7.47
N SER A 222 -10.59 -19.91 -8.13
CA SER A 222 -11.12 -21.28 -7.99
C SER A 222 -10.07 -22.35 -8.30
N THR A 223 -9.32 -22.17 -9.40
CA THR A 223 -8.24 -23.07 -9.79
C THR A 223 -7.13 -23.14 -8.73
N ASP A 224 -6.77 -22.00 -8.12
CA ASP A 224 -5.79 -21.95 -7.04
C ASP A 224 -6.32 -22.59 -5.75
N LEU A 225 -7.54 -22.22 -5.33
CA LEU A 225 -8.26 -22.80 -4.18
C LEU A 225 -8.31 -24.33 -4.28
N PHE A 226 -8.60 -24.86 -5.47
CA PHE A 226 -8.61 -26.30 -5.73
C PHE A 226 -7.28 -26.97 -5.37
N THR A 227 -6.14 -26.33 -5.64
CA THR A 227 -4.82 -26.88 -5.30
C THR A 227 -4.56 -26.96 -3.79
N TYR A 228 -5.19 -26.10 -3.00
CA TYR A 228 -5.12 -26.14 -1.54
C TYR A 228 -6.17 -27.06 -0.91
N ALA A 229 -7.33 -27.20 -1.52
CA ALA A 229 -8.41 -28.07 -1.05
C ALA A 229 -8.09 -29.56 -1.30
N TYR A 230 -7.41 -29.88 -2.41
CA TYR A 230 -7.12 -31.25 -2.82
C TYR A 230 -5.62 -31.54 -3.02
N PRO A 231 -4.76 -31.31 -2.01
CA PRO A 231 -3.31 -31.41 -2.17
C PRO A 231 -2.83 -32.82 -2.52
N ASN A 232 -3.52 -33.85 -2.01
CA ASN A 232 -3.14 -35.26 -2.15
C ASN A 232 -3.92 -36.02 -3.22
N ASN A 233 -5.02 -35.45 -3.73
CA ASN A 233 -5.86 -36.09 -4.74
C ASN A 233 -6.42 -35.07 -5.75
N PRO A 234 -5.55 -34.34 -6.47
CA PRO A 234 -5.99 -33.27 -7.36
C PRO A 234 -6.72 -33.79 -8.59
N ILE A 235 -6.54 -35.05 -9.03
CA ILE A 235 -7.13 -35.65 -10.25
C ILE A 235 -7.02 -34.79 -11.53
N VAL A 236 -6.03 -33.89 -11.54
CA VAL A 236 -5.57 -33.05 -12.65
C VAL A 236 -4.05 -33.09 -12.64
N HIS A 237 -3.40 -32.79 -13.77
CA HIS A 237 -1.93 -32.91 -13.87
C HIS A 237 -1.20 -31.57 -14.00
N GLY A 238 -1.92 -30.46 -14.17
CA GLY A 238 -1.36 -29.11 -14.24
C GLY A 238 -2.44 -28.04 -14.14
N VAL A 239 -2.04 -26.82 -13.78
CA VAL A 239 -2.98 -25.69 -13.62
C VAL A 239 -2.53 -24.43 -14.34
N ILE A 240 -3.49 -23.68 -14.91
CA ILE A 240 -3.25 -22.33 -15.44
C ILE A 240 -4.15 -21.32 -14.73
N MET A 241 -3.56 -20.26 -14.19
CA MET A 241 -4.27 -19.19 -13.47
C MET A 241 -4.12 -17.86 -14.21
N GLN A 242 -5.21 -17.37 -14.78
CA GLN A 242 -5.25 -16.12 -15.54
C GLN A 242 -5.89 -15.01 -14.70
N SER A 243 -5.12 -13.99 -14.33
CA SER A 243 -5.62 -12.82 -13.61
C SER A 243 -6.33 -13.16 -12.30
N GLY A 244 -5.85 -14.16 -11.55
CA GLY A 244 -6.45 -14.58 -10.29
C GLY A 244 -5.55 -15.47 -9.43
N ALA A 245 -5.88 -15.55 -8.15
CA ALA A 245 -5.19 -16.29 -7.08
C ALA A 245 -6.19 -16.57 -5.93
N ALA A 246 -5.88 -17.49 -5.02
CA ALA A 246 -6.80 -17.90 -3.96
C ALA A 246 -7.22 -16.77 -3.00
N SER A 247 -6.35 -15.78 -2.77
CA SER A 247 -6.58 -14.66 -1.85
C SER A 247 -7.33 -13.46 -2.46
N ILE A 248 -7.67 -13.50 -3.77
CA ILE A 248 -8.16 -12.32 -4.49
C ILE A 248 -9.59 -11.91 -4.14
N ILE A 249 -10.47 -12.89 -3.95
CA ILE A 249 -11.89 -12.66 -3.61
C ILE A 249 -12.27 -13.67 -2.53
N MET A 250 -12.20 -13.20 -1.29
CA MET A 250 -12.56 -13.95 -0.08
C MET A 250 -13.51 -13.10 0.77
N ASN A 251 -14.48 -13.74 1.41
CA ASN A 251 -15.40 -13.10 2.33
C ASN A 251 -14.93 -13.31 3.78
N GLU A 252 -14.79 -12.21 4.51
CA GLU A 252 -14.33 -12.21 5.91
C GLU A 252 -15.47 -12.21 6.94
N ASP A 253 -16.73 -12.32 6.49
CA ASP A 253 -17.92 -12.38 7.36
C ASP A 253 -17.99 -13.68 8.16
N LYS A 254 -17.31 -13.68 9.31
CA LYS A 254 -17.33 -14.79 10.29
C LYS A 254 -18.64 -14.87 11.08
N THR A 255 -19.51 -13.86 10.98
CA THR A 255 -20.72 -13.72 11.79
C THR A 255 -21.99 -14.13 11.06
N HIS A 256 -21.87 -14.52 9.79
CA HIS A 256 -22.97 -14.83 8.89
C HIS A 256 -23.96 -13.66 8.75
N GLN A 257 -23.46 -12.42 8.80
CA GLN A 257 -24.29 -11.23 8.85
C GLN A 257 -25.02 -10.98 7.51
N ASN A 258 -24.36 -11.21 6.38
CA ASN A 258 -24.98 -11.11 5.06
C ASN A 258 -26.17 -12.06 4.93
N TRP A 259 -25.98 -13.31 5.36
CA TRP A 259 -27.04 -14.30 5.41
C TRP A 259 -28.19 -13.85 6.33
N LYS A 260 -27.89 -13.51 7.59
CA LYS A 260 -28.90 -13.10 8.58
C LYS A 260 -29.75 -11.93 8.08
N ASN A 261 -29.12 -10.87 7.59
CA ASN A 261 -29.80 -9.68 7.08
C ASN A 261 -30.72 -10.03 5.89
N LEU A 262 -30.22 -10.80 4.93
CA LEU A 262 -31.00 -11.21 3.78
C LEU A 262 -32.20 -12.08 4.18
N THR A 263 -31.98 -13.06 5.06
CA THR A 263 -33.07 -13.92 5.53
C THR A 263 -34.15 -13.10 6.23
N GLN A 264 -33.76 -12.13 7.06
CA GLN A 264 -34.70 -11.23 7.74
C GLN A 264 -35.51 -10.39 6.74
N ALA A 265 -34.87 -9.83 5.71
CA ALA A 265 -35.55 -9.06 4.66
C ALA A 265 -36.61 -9.88 3.92
N LEU A 266 -36.32 -11.16 3.67
CA LEU A 266 -37.24 -12.10 3.03
C LEU A 266 -38.29 -12.71 3.97
N GLY A 267 -38.35 -12.27 5.23
CA GLY A 267 -39.26 -12.82 6.25
C GLY A 267 -38.94 -14.26 6.64
N CYS A 268 -37.67 -14.67 6.54
CA CYS A 268 -37.15 -15.97 6.90
C CYS A 268 -36.18 -15.90 8.10
N SER A 269 -36.08 -17.00 8.85
CA SER A 269 -35.16 -17.12 9.98
C SER A 269 -34.32 -18.40 9.99
N THR A 270 -34.55 -19.32 9.04
CA THR A 270 -33.87 -20.63 8.99
C THR A 270 -33.42 -20.98 7.57
N LEU A 271 -32.43 -21.88 7.47
CA LEU A 271 -31.98 -22.46 6.20
C LEU A 271 -33.14 -23.10 5.44
N GLN A 272 -33.99 -23.87 6.13
CA GLN A 272 -35.15 -24.53 5.53
C GLN A 272 -36.17 -23.52 4.96
N CYS A 273 -36.37 -22.38 5.64
CA CYS A 273 -37.22 -21.31 5.11
C CYS A 273 -36.67 -20.77 3.79
N MET A 274 -35.37 -20.47 3.74
CA MET A 274 -34.69 -19.98 2.54
C MET A 274 -34.69 -21.02 1.40
N GLN A 275 -34.65 -22.31 1.71
CA GLN A 275 -34.80 -23.38 0.72
C GLN A 275 -36.20 -23.43 0.09
N GLY A 276 -37.23 -22.96 0.80
CA GLY A 276 -38.62 -22.94 0.32
C GLY A 276 -39.00 -21.70 -0.49
N LYS A 277 -38.16 -20.65 -0.51
CA LYS A 277 -38.41 -19.42 -1.26
C LYS A 277 -38.22 -19.61 -2.77
N PRO A 278 -38.93 -18.90 -3.65
CA PRO A 278 -38.55 -18.81 -5.05
C PRO A 278 -37.13 -18.25 -5.19
N TRP A 279 -36.31 -18.83 -6.07
CA TRP A 279 -34.94 -18.33 -6.27
C TRP A 279 -34.93 -16.90 -6.82
N ALA A 280 -35.94 -16.53 -7.61
CA ALA A 280 -36.09 -15.21 -8.20
C ALA A 280 -36.21 -14.14 -7.10
N ASP A 281 -37.08 -14.34 -6.10
CA ASP A 281 -37.24 -13.44 -4.95
C ASP A 281 -35.93 -13.27 -4.17
N ILE A 282 -35.18 -14.38 -3.97
CA ILE A 282 -33.88 -14.32 -3.29
C ILE A 282 -32.91 -13.47 -4.11
N LEU A 283 -32.82 -13.72 -5.41
CA LEU A 283 -31.89 -13.02 -6.30
C LEU A 283 -32.24 -11.54 -6.45
N GLU A 284 -33.53 -11.21 -6.52
CA GLU A 284 -34.02 -9.84 -6.57
C GLU A 284 -33.61 -9.08 -5.31
N GLU A 285 -33.82 -9.65 -4.13
CA GLU A 285 -33.40 -9.05 -2.87
C GLU A 285 -31.86 -8.93 -2.79
N VAL A 286 -31.11 -9.96 -3.20
CA VAL A 286 -29.64 -9.88 -3.27
C VAL A 286 -29.18 -8.76 -4.20
N SER A 287 -29.93 -8.48 -5.27
CA SER A 287 -29.60 -7.45 -6.26
C SER A 287 -30.00 -6.04 -5.84
N SER A 288 -31.07 -5.90 -5.04
CA SER A 288 -31.56 -4.61 -4.55
C SER A 288 -30.86 -4.14 -3.27
N GLY A 289 -30.39 -5.08 -2.44
CA GLY A 289 -29.70 -4.79 -1.18
C GLY A 289 -28.17 -4.74 -1.30
N SER A 290 -27.52 -4.47 -0.18
CA SER A 290 -26.04 -4.45 -0.06
C SER A 290 -25.55 -5.72 0.63
N TYR A 291 -25.50 -6.82 -0.14
CA TYR A 291 -25.04 -8.12 0.33
C TYR A 291 -23.81 -8.59 -0.45
N SER A 292 -22.92 -9.33 0.20
CA SER A 292 -21.74 -9.95 -0.43
C SER A 292 -21.69 -11.44 -0.14
N PHE A 293 -21.69 -12.25 -1.20
CA PHE A 293 -21.59 -13.71 -1.17
C PHE A 293 -20.45 -14.16 -2.07
N SER A 294 -19.40 -14.69 -1.47
CA SER A 294 -18.17 -15.18 -2.10
C SER A 294 -17.49 -16.17 -1.16
N PRO A 295 -16.43 -16.90 -1.58
CA PRO A 295 -15.83 -17.95 -0.77
C PRO A 295 -15.43 -17.50 0.65
N VAL A 296 -15.76 -18.29 1.66
CA VAL A 296 -15.37 -18.05 3.06
C VAL A 296 -14.31 -19.06 3.52
N PRO A 297 -13.37 -18.67 4.40
CA PRO A 297 -12.45 -19.63 5.01
C PRO A 297 -13.19 -20.65 5.89
N ASP A 298 -13.41 -21.86 5.36
CA ASP A 298 -14.06 -22.97 6.06
C ASP A 298 -13.07 -24.07 6.49
N ASN A 299 -11.78 -23.86 6.23
CA ASN A 299 -10.67 -24.78 6.50
C ASN A 299 -10.77 -26.14 5.79
N VAL A 300 -11.59 -26.24 4.74
CA VAL A 300 -11.75 -27.45 3.92
C VAL A 300 -11.59 -27.12 2.44
N THR A 301 -12.36 -26.16 1.95
CA THR A 301 -12.39 -25.73 0.55
C THR A 301 -11.64 -24.42 0.34
N ALA A 302 -11.62 -23.54 1.35
CA ALA A 302 -10.84 -22.31 1.37
C ALA A 302 -10.23 -22.06 2.76
N PHE A 303 -9.13 -21.30 2.79
CA PHE A 303 -8.28 -21.17 3.98
C PHE A 303 -7.97 -19.71 4.30
N ALA A 304 -7.65 -19.42 5.55
CA ALA A 304 -7.32 -18.07 5.99
C ALA A 304 -5.85 -17.69 5.74
N ASP A 305 -4.95 -18.67 5.69
CA ASP A 305 -3.50 -18.47 5.51
C ASP A 305 -2.94 -19.53 4.54
N TYR A 306 -2.69 -19.11 3.30
CA TYR A 306 -2.22 -19.98 2.23
C TYR A 306 -0.71 -20.27 2.31
N GLU A 307 0.09 -19.31 2.80
CA GLU A 307 1.54 -19.47 2.98
C GLU A 307 1.83 -20.52 4.06
N ALA A 308 1.19 -20.41 5.22
CA ALA A 308 1.34 -21.38 6.29
C ALA A 308 0.85 -22.77 5.86
N ARG A 309 -0.29 -22.83 5.14
CA ARG A 309 -0.81 -24.09 4.60
C ARG A 309 0.16 -24.73 3.60
N ALA A 310 0.75 -23.96 2.69
CA ALA A 310 1.73 -24.46 1.73
C ALA A 310 2.96 -25.06 2.44
N ARG A 311 3.51 -24.36 3.45
CA ARG A 311 4.65 -24.85 4.25
C ARG A 311 4.37 -26.11 5.05
N GLN A 312 3.11 -26.34 5.40
CA GLN A 312 2.65 -27.57 6.07
C GLN A 312 2.37 -28.73 5.08
N GLY A 313 2.69 -28.57 3.79
CA GLY A 313 2.44 -29.57 2.76
C GLY A 313 0.99 -29.59 2.26
N GLY A 314 0.19 -28.56 2.57
CA GLY A 314 -1.21 -28.43 2.19
C GLY A 314 -1.45 -27.83 0.79
N LEU A 315 -0.47 -27.91 -0.12
CA LEU A 315 -0.53 -27.43 -1.50
C LEU A 315 -0.23 -28.58 -2.49
N ALA A 316 -1.11 -28.79 -3.47
CA ALA A 316 -0.91 -29.79 -4.51
C ALA A 316 0.35 -29.51 -5.34
N ARG A 317 1.19 -30.54 -5.57
CA ARG A 317 2.42 -30.42 -6.37
C ARG A 317 2.12 -30.48 -7.88
N LEU A 318 1.42 -29.46 -8.38
CA LEU A 318 1.01 -29.34 -9.78
C LEU A 318 1.82 -28.25 -10.49
N PRO A 319 2.49 -28.55 -11.62
CA PRO A 319 3.11 -27.50 -12.41
C PRO A 319 2.09 -26.42 -12.77
N THR A 320 2.55 -25.18 -12.79
CA THR A 320 1.68 -24.00 -12.82
C THR A 320 2.12 -22.99 -13.88
N LEU A 321 1.20 -22.56 -14.74
CA LEU A 321 1.35 -21.32 -15.51
C LEU A 321 0.47 -20.25 -14.89
N ILE A 322 1.03 -19.09 -14.56
CA ILE A 322 0.27 -18.00 -13.92
C ILE A 322 0.66 -16.64 -14.47
N GLY A 323 -0.32 -15.78 -14.69
CA GLY A 323 -0.08 -14.45 -15.23
C GLY A 323 -1.34 -13.60 -15.22
N GLY A 324 -1.24 -12.42 -15.82
CA GLY A 324 -2.37 -11.51 -15.94
C GLY A 324 -2.16 -10.52 -17.08
N ALA A 325 -3.10 -9.61 -17.23
CA ALA A 325 -3.06 -8.52 -18.18
C ALA A 325 -2.30 -7.31 -17.61
N ASN A 326 -1.61 -6.55 -18.45
CA ASN A 326 -0.78 -5.43 -18.00
C ASN A 326 -1.60 -4.25 -17.43
N ARG A 327 -2.90 -4.18 -17.73
CA ARG A 327 -3.81 -3.11 -17.28
C ARG A 327 -5.13 -3.68 -16.75
N GLU A 328 -5.08 -4.73 -15.93
CA GLU A 328 -6.27 -5.39 -15.34
C GLU A 328 -7.39 -4.41 -14.96
N ALA A 329 -7.05 -3.42 -14.13
CA ALA A 329 -8.05 -2.56 -13.53
C ALA A 329 -8.68 -1.53 -14.48
N SER A 330 -8.18 -1.39 -15.72
CA SER A 330 -8.80 -0.51 -16.71
C SER A 330 -10.20 -0.99 -17.11
N ALA A 331 -10.48 -2.29 -16.97
CA ALA A 331 -11.79 -2.90 -17.25
C ALA A 331 -12.92 -2.36 -16.37
N TYR A 332 -12.59 -1.86 -15.18
CA TYR A 332 -13.56 -1.30 -14.21
C TYR A 332 -13.78 0.20 -14.38
N MET A 333 -13.09 0.84 -15.34
CA MET A 333 -13.28 2.26 -15.63
C MET A 333 -14.44 2.44 -16.61
N ASN A 334 -15.17 3.55 -16.47
CA ASN A 334 -16.24 3.92 -17.37
C ASN A 334 -15.71 4.14 -18.81
N LEU A 335 -16.22 3.36 -19.77
CA LEU A 335 -15.82 3.41 -21.19
C LEU A 335 -16.08 4.76 -21.86
N SER A 336 -17.07 5.54 -21.41
CA SER A 336 -17.38 6.86 -21.97
C SER A 336 -16.34 7.92 -21.59
N SER A 337 -15.47 7.62 -20.62
CA SER A 337 -14.42 8.52 -20.16
C SER A 337 -13.40 8.80 -21.27
N LYS A 338 -13.13 10.08 -21.54
CA LYS A 338 -12.10 10.49 -22.52
C LYS A 338 -10.67 10.16 -22.06
N SER A 339 -10.45 10.11 -20.76
CA SER A 339 -9.20 9.71 -20.12
C SER A 339 -9.49 9.12 -18.75
N ILE A 340 -8.55 8.32 -18.25
CA ILE A 340 -8.68 7.62 -16.97
C ILE A 340 -7.47 7.91 -16.08
N ASN A 341 -7.64 7.75 -14.76
CA ASN A 341 -6.55 7.94 -13.80
C ASN A 341 -5.59 6.74 -13.86
N GLU A 342 -4.47 6.90 -14.56
CA GLU A 342 -3.45 5.85 -14.77
C GLU A 342 -2.89 5.28 -13.45
N THR A 343 -2.77 6.09 -12.39
CA THR A 343 -2.41 5.60 -11.04
C THR A 343 -3.40 4.60 -10.52
N LEU A 344 -4.68 4.91 -10.68
CA LEU A 344 -5.74 4.14 -10.06
C LEU A 344 -5.76 2.78 -10.74
N VAL A 345 -5.69 2.76 -12.08
CA VAL A 345 -5.53 1.53 -12.85
C VAL A 345 -4.27 0.78 -12.43
N TYR A 346 -3.11 1.46 -12.36
CA TYR A 346 -1.86 0.80 -12.01
C TYR A 346 -1.90 0.21 -10.58
N THR A 347 -2.35 1.00 -9.60
CA THR A 347 -2.44 0.63 -8.18
C THR A 347 -3.44 -0.49 -7.97
N ALA A 348 -4.64 -0.38 -8.55
CA ALA A 348 -5.65 -1.43 -8.46
C ALA A 348 -5.19 -2.71 -9.18
N THR A 349 -4.47 -2.60 -10.32
CA THR A 349 -3.85 -3.74 -10.99
C THR A 349 -2.79 -4.40 -10.10
N GLN A 350 -1.95 -3.62 -9.43
CA GLN A 350 -0.93 -4.17 -8.53
C GLN A 350 -1.57 -4.85 -7.31
N ASN A 351 -2.42 -4.13 -6.57
CA ASN A 351 -2.95 -4.58 -5.30
C ASN A 351 -3.95 -5.72 -5.45
N THR A 352 -4.83 -5.63 -6.45
CA THR A 352 -5.89 -6.64 -6.64
C THR A 352 -5.35 -7.86 -7.34
N PHE A 353 -4.49 -7.73 -8.35
CA PHE A 353 -4.11 -8.86 -9.20
C PHE A 353 -2.64 -9.30 -9.02
N ASN A 354 -1.68 -8.40 -9.24
CA ASN A 354 -0.27 -8.80 -9.29
C ASN A 354 0.29 -9.24 -7.93
N CYS A 355 -0.05 -8.57 -6.83
CA CYS A 355 0.45 -8.92 -5.50
C CYS A 355 0.01 -10.33 -5.08
N PRO A 356 -1.28 -10.70 -5.13
CA PRO A 356 -1.74 -12.07 -4.89
C PRO A 356 -1.12 -13.12 -5.83
N ILE A 357 -0.92 -12.78 -7.11
CA ILE A 357 -0.23 -13.66 -8.07
C ILE A 357 1.24 -13.90 -7.64
N VAL A 358 1.94 -12.86 -7.17
CA VAL A 358 3.33 -12.98 -6.72
C VAL A 358 3.44 -13.83 -5.45
N GLU A 359 2.54 -13.65 -4.50
CA GLU A 359 2.44 -14.47 -3.28
C GLU A 359 2.23 -15.95 -3.63
N THR A 360 1.26 -16.21 -4.50
CA THR A 360 0.91 -17.55 -5.01
C THR A 360 2.08 -18.25 -5.71
N VAL A 361 2.87 -17.48 -6.47
CA VAL A 361 4.12 -17.97 -7.07
C VAL A 361 5.16 -18.27 -6.00
N GLY A 362 5.32 -17.40 -5.00
CA GLY A 362 6.23 -17.61 -3.86
C GLY A 362 5.96 -18.93 -3.16
N ASN A 363 4.70 -19.20 -2.81
CA ASN A 363 4.27 -20.44 -2.16
C ASN A 363 4.64 -21.68 -2.97
N ARG A 364 4.57 -21.61 -4.31
CA ARG A 364 4.94 -22.72 -5.21
C ARG A 364 6.45 -22.90 -5.32
N LEU A 365 7.20 -21.80 -5.42
CA LEU A 365 8.66 -21.84 -5.48
C LEU A 365 9.28 -22.39 -4.20
N GLU A 366 8.72 -22.06 -3.03
CA GLU A 366 9.16 -22.62 -1.73
C GLU A 366 8.97 -24.15 -1.66
N GLN A 367 8.07 -24.70 -2.46
CA GLN A 367 7.76 -26.14 -2.52
C GLN A 367 8.38 -26.85 -3.74
N ASP A 368 9.28 -26.18 -4.46
CA ASP A 368 9.93 -26.64 -5.70
C ASP A 368 8.94 -27.04 -6.81
N ILE A 369 7.78 -26.36 -6.86
CA ILE A 369 6.76 -26.63 -7.89
C ILE A 369 7.12 -25.86 -9.17
N PRO A 370 7.24 -26.55 -10.33
CA PRO A 370 7.55 -25.89 -11.60
C PRO A 370 6.52 -24.83 -11.95
N THR A 371 7.00 -23.60 -12.15
CA THR A 371 6.14 -22.42 -12.33
C THR A 371 6.62 -21.57 -13.49
N TRP A 372 5.70 -21.14 -14.36
CA TRP A 372 5.95 -20.19 -15.44
C TRP A 372 5.12 -18.94 -15.23
N ARG A 373 5.70 -17.78 -15.58
CA ARG A 373 5.00 -16.50 -15.47
C ARG A 373 4.86 -15.80 -16.80
N TYR A 374 3.67 -15.29 -17.06
CA TYR A 374 3.41 -14.44 -18.22
C TYR A 374 2.80 -13.09 -17.83
N LEU A 375 2.94 -12.11 -18.73
CA LEU A 375 2.24 -10.84 -18.68
C LEU A 375 1.70 -10.54 -20.07
N TYR A 376 0.39 -10.35 -20.19
CA TYR A 376 -0.29 -10.09 -21.45
C TYR A 376 -0.41 -8.58 -21.72
N HIS A 377 -0.01 -8.15 -22.92
CA HIS A 377 0.05 -6.74 -23.32
C HIS A 377 -0.81 -6.41 -24.54
N GLY A 378 -1.58 -7.37 -25.05
CA GLY A 378 -2.32 -7.19 -26.30
C GLY A 378 -3.34 -6.06 -26.20
N ASN A 379 -3.24 -5.13 -27.14
CA ASN A 379 -4.15 -4.00 -27.30
C ASN A 379 -4.70 -4.01 -28.72
N TRP A 380 -5.65 -4.90 -28.96
CA TRP A 380 -6.24 -5.15 -30.28
C TRP A 380 -7.52 -4.34 -30.45
N SER A 381 -7.68 -3.64 -31.56
CA SER A 381 -8.85 -2.76 -31.79
C SER A 381 -10.20 -3.51 -31.77
N SER A 382 -10.20 -4.79 -32.12
CA SER A 382 -11.32 -5.75 -32.04
C SER A 382 -11.82 -5.97 -30.60
N LEU A 383 -10.93 -5.87 -29.62
CA LEU A 383 -11.18 -6.20 -28.22
C LEU A 383 -11.02 -5.02 -27.27
N SER A 384 -10.32 -3.96 -27.67
CA SER A 384 -10.04 -2.76 -26.88
C SER A 384 -10.58 -1.50 -27.59
N PRO A 385 -11.89 -1.21 -27.45
CA PRO A 385 -12.57 -0.16 -28.21
C PRO A 385 -12.15 1.28 -27.82
N THR A 386 -11.42 1.46 -26.72
CA THR A 386 -10.92 2.78 -26.29
C THR A 386 -9.39 2.85 -26.33
N PRO A 387 -8.80 4.04 -26.58
CA PRO A 387 -7.34 4.19 -26.65
C PRO A 387 -6.60 3.89 -25.34
N TRP A 388 -7.29 3.93 -24.21
CA TRP A 388 -6.71 3.81 -22.86
C TRP A 388 -6.93 2.45 -22.20
N LEU A 389 -7.81 1.61 -22.73
CA LEU A 389 -8.19 0.34 -22.09
C LEU A 389 -7.01 -0.65 -22.12
N GLY A 390 -6.42 -0.87 -23.30
CA GLY A 390 -5.24 -1.70 -23.48
C GLY A 390 -5.50 -3.16 -23.14
N ALA A 391 -4.51 -3.84 -22.55
CA ALA A 391 -4.68 -5.21 -22.04
C ALA A 391 -5.42 -5.19 -20.69
N TYR A 392 -6.76 -5.16 -20.75
CA TYR A 392 -7.64 -5.10 -19.59
C TYR A 392 -7.98 -6.48 -19.02
N HIS A 393 -8.64 -6.51 -17.87
CA HIS A 393 -9.04 -7.76 -17.22
C HIS A 393 -9.89 -8.65 -18.12
N SER A 394 -9.44 -9.89 -18.36
CA SER A 394 -10.05 -10.92 -19.23
C SER A 394 -9.82 -10.77 -20.74
N SER A 395 -9.07 -9.76 -21.20
CA SER A 395 -8.87 -9.53 -22.64
C SER A 395 -7.98 -10.57 -23.33
N ASP A 396 -7.31 -11.42 -22.56
CA ASP A 396 -6.55 -12.57 -23.03
C ASP A 396 -7.43 -13.79 -23.35
N VAL A 397 -8.64 -13.89 -22.77
CA VAL A 397 -9.52 -15.05 -22.94
C VAL A 397 -9.96 -15.26 -24.41
N PRO A 398 -10.45 -14.26 -25.15
CA PRO A 398 -10.83 -14.45 -26.55
C PRO A 398 -9.64 -14.84 -27.44
N ILE A 399 -8.42 -14.46 -27.03
CA ILE A 399 -7.18 -14.80 -27.73
C ILE A 399 -6.77 -16.25 -27.48
N ILE A 400 -7.04 -16.79 -26.28
CA ILE A 400 -6.77 -18.19 -25.95
C ILE A 400 -7.82 -19.12 -26.58
N PHE A 401 -9.09 -18.74 -26.59
CA PHE A 401 -10.14 -19.54 -27.24
C PHE A 401 -10.18 -19.37 -28.76
N GLY A 402 -9.51 -18.36 -29.31
CA GLY A 402 -9.57 -18.05 -30.75
C GLY A 402 -10.91 -17.43 -31.15
N THR A 403 -11.66 -16.88 -30.20
CA THR A 403 -13.01 -16.29 -30.36
C THR A 403 -12.97 -14.78 -30.49
N TYR A 404 -11.80 -14.19 -30.71
CA TYR A 404 -11.61 -12.74 -30.88
C TYR A 404 -12.47 -12.13 -32.02
N ASN A 405 -12.92 -12.94 -32.99
CA ASN A 405 -13.84 -12.54 -34.05
C ASN A 405 -15.32 -12.47 -33.63
N ASN A 406 -15.69 -12.96 -32.45
CA ASN A 406 -17.08 -12.92 -31.97
C ASN A 406 -17.50 -11.52 -31.46
N THR A 407 -16.62 -10.52 -31.61
CA THR A 407 -16.84 -9.13 -31.20
C THR A 407 -17.71 -8.35 -32.21
N PRO A 408 -18.64 -7.49 -31.74
CA PRO A 408 -19.38 -6.58 -32.61
C PRO A 408 -18.56 -5.33 -33.01
N VAL A 409 -17.36 -5.14 -32.44
CA VAL A 409 -16.53 -3.94 -32.62
C VAL A 409 -15.80 -3.95 -33.97
N GLN A 410 -15.75 -2.78 -34.63
CA GLN A 410 -15.03 -2.53 -35.87
C GLN A 410 -13.75 -1.72 -35.58
N PRO A 411 -12.62 -1.96 -36.29
CA PRO A 411 -12.42 -2.91 -37.39
C PRO A 411 -12.28 -4.38 -36.91
N PRO A 412 -12.43 -5.38 -37.81
CA PRO A 412 -12.20 -6.78 -37.48
C PRO A 412 -10.73 -7.05 -37.13
N SER A 413 -10.50 -8.25 -36.60
CA SER A 413 -9.21 -8.69 -36.06
C SER A 413 -8.07 -8.59 -37.06
N SER A 414 -6.93 -8.09 -36.59
CA SER A 414 -5.77 -7.86 -37.45
C SER A 414 -4.99 -9.17 -37.74
N PRO A 415 -4.24 -9.29 -38.84
CA PRO A 415 -3.38 -10.46 -39.08
C PRO A 415 -2.36 -10.72 -37.95
N ALA A 416 -1.88 -9.64 -37.31
CA ALA A 416 -0.97 -9.74 -36.16
C ALA A 416 -1.66 -10.34 -34.93
N GLU A 417 -2.93 -10.00 -34.70
CA GLU A 417 -3.76 -10.56 -33.63
C GLU A 417 -4.04 -12.05 -33.85
N VAL A 418 -4.40 -12.45 -35.07
CA VAL A 418 -4.59 -13.86 -35.44
C VAL A 418 -3.32 -14.66 -35.19
N THR A 419 -2.16 -14.12 -35.59
CA THR A 419 -0.87 -14.79 -35.38
C THR A 419 -0.52 -14.87 -33.89
N ALA A 420 -0.80 -13.81 -33.13
CA ALA A 420 -0.60 -13.80 -31.68
C ALA A 420 -1.50 -14.82 -30.97
N SER A 421 -2.76 -14.95 -31.37
CA SER A 421 -3.69 -15.94 -30.85
C SER A 421 -3.18 -17.36 -31.08
N LYS A 422 -2.81 -17.73 -32.32
CA LYS A 422 -2.23 -19.05 -32.62
C LYS A 422 -1.00 -19.37 -31.78
N TYR A 423 -0.12 -18.38 -31.57
CA TYR A 423 1.07 -18.55 -30.73
C TYR A 423 0.69 -18.79 -29.25
N ILE A 424 -0.24 -18.00 -28.71
CA ILE A 424 -0.69 -18.13 -27.32
C ILE A 424 -1.44 -19.46 -27.10
N GLN A 425 -2.31 -19.84 -28.03
CA GLN A 425 -2.98 -21.15 -28.06
C GLN A 425 -1.96 -22.29 -28.02
N GLY A 426 -0.93 -22.23 -28.87
CA GLY A 426 0.14 -23.22 -28.89
C GLY A 426 0.84 -23.40 -27.54
N ALA A 427 1.06 -22.31 -26.78
CA ALA A 427 1.66 -22.39 -25.45
C ALA A 427 0.73 -23.06 -24.42
N TRP A 428 -0.56 -22.70 -24.41
CA TRP A 428 -1.57 -23.33 -23.54
C TRP A 428 -1.72 -24.82 -23.85
N VAL A 429 -1.74 -25.18 -25.14
CA VAL A 429 -1.81 -26.56 -25.62
C VAL A 429 -0.55 -27.33 -25.28
N ALA A 430 0.64 -26.73 -25.43
CA ALA A 430 1.90 -27.36 -25.04
C ALA A 430 1.91 -27.70 -23.54
N PHE A 431 1.44 -26.76 -22.70
CA PHE A 431 1.31 -26.99 -21.25
C PHE A 431 0.25 -28.05 -20.92
N ALA A 432 -0.90 -28.05 -21.61
CA ALA A 432 -1.94 -29.06 -21.42
C ALA A 432 -1.46 -30.47 -21.80
N LYS A 433 -0.58 -30.60 -22.79
CA LYS A 433 -0.03 -31.91 -23.21
C LYS A 433 1.05 -32.43 -22.26
N ASP A 434 1.93 -31.55 -21.82
CA ASP A 434 3.01 -31.83 -20.88
C ASP A 434 3.27 -30.59 -20.02
N PRO A 435 2.73 -30.53 -18.78
CA PRO A 435 2.87 -29.35 -17.93
C PRO A 435 4.25 -29.25 -17.28
N TRP A 436 5.06 -30.32 -17.35
CA TRP A 436 6.39 -30.35 -16.75
C TRP A 436 7.44 -29.77 -17.71
N ASN A 437 7.35 -30.11 -19.01
CA ASN A 437 8.36 -29.68 -19.99
C ASN A 437 7.78 -28.99 -21.23
N GLY A 438 6.46 -29.04 -21.45
CA GLY A 438 5.82 -28.52 -22.67
C GLY A 438 6.15 -27.06 -22.93
N LEU A 439 6.12 -26.21 -21.91
CA LEU A 439 6.48 -24.80 -22.05
C LEU A 439 7.98 -24.58 -22.26
N ASN A 440 8.85 -25.35 -21.60
CA ASN A 440 10.30 -25.30 -21.84
C ASN A 440 10.64 -25.68 -23.29
N ASN A 441 9.99 -26.74 -23.80
CA ASN A 441 10.11 -27.17 -25.20
C ASN A 441 9.51 -26.15 -26.18
N TYR A 442 8.50 -25.40 -25.74
CA TYR A 442 7.94 -24.26 -26.47
C TYR A 442 8.84 -23.01 -26.45
N GLY A 443 9.95 -23.05 -25.71
CA GLY A 443 10.92 -21.96 -25.57
C GLY A 443 10.63 -20.98 -24.44
N TRP A 444 9.70 -21.31 -23.52
CA TRP A 444 9.39 -20.48 -22.37
C TRP A 444 10.21 -20.93 -21.15
N PRO A 445 11.07 -20.06 -20.60
CA PRO A 445 11.87 -20.41 -19.44
C PRO A 445 11.01 -20.48 -18.17
N GLN A 446 11.28 -21.50 -17.36
CA GLN A 446 10.70 -21.63 -16.02
C GLN A 446 11.10 -20.44 -15.13
N PHE A 447 10.13 -19.89 -14.42
CA PHE A 447 10.35 -18.86 -13.41
C PHE A 447 10.97 -19.50 -12.17
N THR A 448 12.12 -18.98 -11.72
CA THR A 448 12.82 -19.43 -10.51
C THR A 448 13.28 -18.23 -9.69
N SER A 449 13.69 -18.47 -8.44
CA SER A 449 14.25 -17.43 -7.56
C SER A 449 15.49 -16.75 -8.17
N GLN A 450 16.30 -17.51 -8.92
CA GLN A 450 17.54 -17.08 -9.58
C GLN A 450 17.29 -16.50 -10.98
N ASN A 451 16.44 -17.16 -11.76
CA ASN A 451 16.03 -16.76 -13.10
C ASN A 451 14.57 -16.35 -13.08
N ARG A 452 14.31 -15.09 -12.69
CA ARG A 452 12.97 -14.49 -12.60
C ARG A 452 12.42 -14.17 -13.99
N SER A 453 12.33 -15.14 -14.90
CA SER A 453 11.93 -14.89 -16.29
C SER A 453 10.44 -14.60 -16.43
N LEU A 454 10.09 -13.50 -17.11
CA LEU A 454 8.71 -13.13 -17.42
C LEU A 454 8.48 -13.19 -18.94
N VAL A 455 7.50 -14.00 -19.34
CA VAL A 455 7.07 -14.13 -20.73
C VAL A 455 6.11 -13.00 -21.06
N ASN A 456 6.52 -12.01 -21.86
CA ASN A 456 5.64 -10.94 -22.28
C ASN A 456 4.93 -11.34 -23.57
N LEU A 457 3.61 -11.48 -23.50
CA LEU A 457 2.75 -11.86 -24.62
C LEU A 457 2.18 -10.61 -25.28
N ALA A 458 2.15 -10.58 -26.61
CA ALA A 458 1.61 -9.47 -27.38
C ALA A 458 2.20 -8.08 -27.02
N LEU A 459 3.46 -8.04 -26.55
CA LEU A 459 4.14 -6.78 -26.25
C LEU A 459 4.32 -5.96 -27.54
N ASP A 460 3.90 -4.70 -27.50
CA ASP A 460 3.85 -3.83 -28.68
C ASP A 460 3.03 -4.46 -29.84
N ASN A 461 1.98 -5.26 -29.51
CA ASN A 461 1.13 -6.02 -30.44
C ASN A 461 1.91 -6.99 -31.37
N ARG A 462 3.03 -7.53 -30.89
CA ARG A 462 3.81 -8.53 -31.62
C ARG A 462 3.20 -9.93 -31.50
N ALA A 463 3.39 -10.75 -32.54
CA ALA A 463 2.87 -12.10 -32.59
C ALA A 463 3.57 -13.10 -31.64
N THR A 464 4.86 -12.91 -31.36
CA THR A 464 5.66 -13.84 -30.54
C THR A 464 5.95 -13.29 -29.15
N ALA A 465 6.20 -14.18 -28.19
CA ALA A 465 6.60 -13.77 -26.84
C ALA A 465 7.97 -13.10 -26.82
N THR A 466 8.11 -12.09 -25.96
CA THR A 466 9.41 -11.53 -25.60
C THR A 466 9.77 -11.96 -24.18
N ILE A 467 10.88 -12.68 -24.04
CA ILE A 467 11.40 -13.11 -22.74
C ILE A 467 12.15 -11.93 -22.11
N GLY A 468 11.65 -11.45 -20.97
CA GLY A 468 12.31 -10.45 -20.15
C GLY A 468 12.68 -11.01 -18.78
N SER A 469 13.52 -10.30 -18.04
CA SER A 469 13.56 -10.45 -16.58
C SER A 469 12.31 -9.80 -15.99
N ALA A 470 11.64 -10.46 -15.04
CA ALA A 470 10.53 -9.91 -14.26
C ALA A 470 10.93 -8.63 -13.49
N GLU A 471 12.24 -8.42 -13.34
CA GLU A 471 12.79 -7.10 -13.04
C GLU A 471 13.02 -6.35 -14.36
N LYS A 472 12.19 -5.34 -14.63
CA LYS A 472 12.65 -4.21 -15.45
C LYS A 472 13.99 -3.78 -14.84
N SER A 473 15.07 -3.77 -15.61
CA SER A 473 16.33 -3.13 -15.22
C SER A 473 16.05 -1.63 -15.07
N LYS A 474 15.54 -1.26 -13.88
CA LYS A 474 15.46 0.12 -13.41
C LYS A 474 16.87 0.64 -13.15
N THR A 475 17.84 -0.27 -13.00
CA THR A 475 19.22 0.01 -12.70
C THR A 475 20.14 -0.45 -13.85
N GLY A 476 20.69 0.55 -14.55
CA GLY A 476 21.63 0.37 -15.64
C GLY A 476 21.89 1.68 -16.39
N CYS A 477 23.01 1.79 -17.10
CA CYS A 477 23.32 2.99 -17.88
C CYS A 477 22.21 3.28 -18.91
N ARG A 478 22.03 4.56 -19.27
CA ARG A 478 21.05 5.02 -20.28
C ARG A 478 21.17 4.22 -21.57
N THR A 479 22.40 3.94 -22.00
CA THR A 479 22.70 3.17 -23.20
C THR A 479 22.16 1.74 -23.14
N CYS A 480 22.31 1.04 -22.01
CA CYS A 480 21.76 -0.31 -21.81
C CYS A 480 20.24 -0.30 -21.66
N ARG A 481 19.68 0.68 -20.94
CA ARG A 481 18.23 0.84 -20.78
C ARG A 481 17.53 1.16 -22.10
N ALA A 482 18.08 2.06 -22.90
CA ALA A 482 17.57 2.38 -24.24
C ALA A 482 17.60 1.16 -25.17
N ARG A 483 18.60 0.28 -25.00
CA ARG A 483 18.74 -0.97 -25.73
C ARG A 483 17.91 -2.13 -25.14
N ARG A 484 17.26 -1.93 -23.99
CA ARG A 484 16.59 -2.98 -23.19
C ARG A 484 17.49 -4.19 -22.89
N VAL A 485 18.79 -3.95 -22.68
CA VAL A 485 19.79 -4.97 -22.30
C VAL A 485 20.19 -4.76 -20.83
N LYS A 486 20.38 -5.85 -20.07
CA LYS A 486 20.82 -5.77 -18.66
C LYS A 486 22.19 -5.09 -18.58
N CYS A 487 22.28 -3.99 -17.83
CA CYS A 487 23.55 -3.35 -17.55
C CYS A 487 24.25 -4.16 -16.45
N ASP A 488 25.53 -4.43 -16.65
CA ASP A 488 26.38 -5.11 -15.66
C ASP A 488 26.92 -4.15 -14.58
N GLU A 489 26.57 -2.86 -14.67
CA GLU A 489 26.85 -1.83 -13.66
C GLU A 489 28.34 -1.64 -13.30
N THR A 490 29.25 -2.13 -14.15
CA THR A 490 30.70 -1.97 -13.95
C THR A 490 31.06 -0.48 -13.78
N PRO A 491 31.85 -0.11 -12.73
CA PRO A 491 32.24 1.27 -12.45
C PRO A 491 32.93 1.94 -13.65
N GLY A 492 32.59 3.21 -13.91
CA GLY A 492 33.08 3.97 -15.06
C GLY A 492 32.37 3.61 -16.37
N SER A 493 32.34 2.34 -16.77
CA SER A 493 31.63 1.91 -17.99
C SER A 493 31.23 0.43 -17.97
N CYS A 494 30.00 0.15 -18.44
CA CYS A 494 29.42 -1.17 -18.46
C CYS A 494 30.08 -2.06 -19.53
N ARG A 495 30.39 -3.34 -19.23
CA ARG A 495 30.97 -4.29 -20.19
C ARG A 495 30.09 -4.48 -21.41
N ASN A 496 28.76 -4.46 -21.26
CA ASN A 496 27.81 -4.56 -22.38
C ASN A 496 27.78 -3.33 -23.31
N CYS A 497 28.39 -2.23 -22.87
CA CYS A 497 28.57 -1.00 -23.61
C CYS A 497 29.92 -1.04 -24.31
N ILE A 498 30.98 -1.33 -23.54
CA ILE A 498 32.37 -1.45 -23.98
C ILE A 498 32.51 -2.53 -25.06
N SER A 499 31.95 -3.72 -24.84
CA SER A 499 32.03 -4.85 -25.77
C SER A 499 31.41 -4.56 -27.14
N THR A 500 30.61 -3.51 -27.24
CA THR A 500 29.95 -3.11 -28.48
C THR A 500 30.38 -1.73 -28.98
N GLY A 501 31.47 -1.17 -28.43
CA GLY A 501 32.02 0.12 -28.82
C GLY A 501 31.12 1.33 -28.51
N ARG A 502 30.16 1.20 -27.59
CA ARG A 502 29.17 2.24 -27.29
C ARG A 502 29.52 2.99 -26.02
N LYS A 503 29.34 4.31 -26.05
CA LYS A 503 29.51 5.18 -24.88
C LYS A 503 28.52 4.80 -23.78
N CYS A 504 29.03 4.53 -22.58
CA CYS A 504 28.25 4.13 -21.41
C CYS A 504 27.91 5.36 -20.57
N GLU A 505 26.63 5.74 -20.47
CA GLU A 505 26.21 6.95 -19.74
C GLU A 505 25.31 6.59 -18.55
N TYR A 506 25.77 6.87 -17.32
CA TYR A 506 24.97 6.74 -16.10
C TYR A 506 24.32 8.08 -15.71
N ASP A 507 23.21 8.02 -14.97
CA ASP A 507 22.66 9.21 -14.30
C ASP A 507 23.58 9.56 -13.12
N ILE A 508 24.12 10.78 -13.10
CA ILE A 508 25.22 11.21 -12.21
C ILE A 508 24.81 11.25 -10.71
N GLN A 509 23.51 11.24 -10.40
CA GLN A 509 22.97 11.50 -9.06
C GLN A 509 22.11 10.35 -8.51
N ARG A 510 22.52 9.09 -8.75
CA ARG A 510 21.72 7.95 -8.33
C ARG A 510 21.86 7.67 -6.83
N LEU A 511 20.74 7.48 -6.14
CA LEU A 511 20.74 7.07 -4.72
C LEU A 511 21.33 5.65 -4.55
N PRO A 512 22.16 5.39 -3.51
CA PRO A 512 22.69 4.07 -3.19
C PRO A 512 21.59 3.05 -2.90
N ARG A 513 21.88 1.78 -3.23
CA ARG A 513 21.11 0.64 -2.69
C ARG A 513 21.52 0.43 -1.24
N ARG A 514 20.54 0.21 -0.35
CA ARG A 514 20.77 -0.13 1.06
C ARG A 514 21.70 -1.35 1.13
N LEU A 515 22.85 -1.23 1.79
CA LEU A 515 23.72 -2.39 2.06
C LEU A 515 23.05 -3.28 3.13
N PRO A 516 23.16 -4.61 3.02
CA PRO A 516 22.64 -5.51 4.04
C PRO A 516 23.54 -5.43 5.29
N GLY A 517 23.09 -4.72 6.32
CA GLY A 517 23.74 -4.63 7.63
C GLY A 517 22.76 -5.02 8.75
N ASN A 518 23.23 -5.86 9.67
CA ASN A 518 22.45 -6.47 10.76
C ASN A 518 22.03 -5.48 11.86
N ARG A 519 20.73 -5.22 12.04
CA ARG A 519 19.97 -5.20 13.34
C ARG A 519 18.49 -4.77 13.15
N PRO A 520 17.64 -5.06 14.16
CA PRO A 520 16.55 -6.04 14.10
C PRO A 520 15.27 -5.55 13.40
N THR A 521 14.46 -6.54 13.00
CA THR A 521 13.07 -6.50 12.50
C THR A 521 12.28 -5.21 12.78
N ALA A 522 12.49 -4.19 11.96
CA ALA A 522 11.44 -3.26 11.56
C ALA A 522 10.91 -3.78 10.23
N GLU A 523 9.59 -3.84 10.09
CA GLU A 523 8.91 -4.30 8.88
C GLU A 523 9.57 -3.71 7.65
N SER A 524 9.80 -4.56 6.65
CA SER A 524 10.38 -4.15 5.38
C SER A 524 9.66 -2.90 4.90
N ILE A 525 10.37 -1.76 4.78
CA ILE A 525 9.84 -0.55 4.16
C ILE A 525 9.22 -0.98 2.83
N VAL A 526 7.90 -1.13 2.83
CA VAL A 526 7.13 -1.48 1.65
C VAL A 526 7.26 -0.25 0.79
N LEU A 527 8.08 -0.35 -0.26
CA LEU A 527 8.15 0.64 -1.33
C LEU A 527 6.78 0.67 -2.02
N SER A 528 5.84 1.37 -1.39
CA SER A 528 4.51 1.64 -1.90
C SER A 528 4.67 2.43 -3.19
N THR A 529 4.27 1.83 -4.30
CA THR A 529 4.36 2.43 -5.64
C THR A 529 3.26 3.46 -5.93
N ASN A 530 2.53 3.92 -4.90
CA ASN A 530 1.34 4.80 -4.99
C ASN A 530 1.66 6.30 -5.15
N ILE A 531 2.45 6.66 -6.17
CA ILE A 531 2.79 8.07 -6.51
C ILE A 531 2.66 8.31 -8.01
N ALA A 532 1.71 7.68 -8.69
CA ALA A 532 1.64 7.74 -10.15
C ALA A 532 0.36 8.39 -10.68
N GLY A 533 -0.05 9.54 -10.12
CA GLY A 533 -1.34 10.18 -10.46
C GLY A 533 -1.62 11.64 -10.25
N GLY A 534 -0.96 12.25 -9.28
CA GLY A 534 -1.22 13.66 -8.96
C GLY A 534 -0.43 14.61 -9.85
N PHE A 535 0.76 14.19 -10.27
CA PHE A 535 1.79 15.11 -10.76
C PHE A 535 1.67 15.33 -12.26
N ARG A 536 1.57 16.60 -12.65
CA ARG A 536 1.47 17.03 -14.05
C ARG A 536 2.83 17.04 -14.78
N TRP A 537 3.86 16.38 -14.23
CA TRP A 537 5.23 16.39 -14.73
C TRP A 537 5.91 15.03 -14.59
N LYS A 538 7.02 14.86 -15.31
CA LYS A 538 7.82 13.64 -15.29
C LYS A 538 8.62 13.56 -13.98
N ILE A 539 8.57 12.40 -13.34
CA ILE A 539 9.23 12.09 -12.08
C ILE A 539 10.18 10.91 -12.28
N THR A 540 11.40 11.01 -11.75
CA THR A 540 12.45 9.98 -11.78
C THR A 540 12.18 8.85 -10.76
N SER A 541 12.92 7.73 -10.87
CA SER A 541 12.79 6.62 -9.91
C SER A 541 13.16 7.01 -8.49
N ASP A 542 14.15 7.89 -8.35
CA ASP A 542 14.74 8.27 -7.08
C ASP A 542 13.84 9.32 -6.40
N GLU A 543 13.29 10.27 -7.17
CA GLU A 543 12.23 11.19 -6.70
C GLU A 543 10.98 10.43 -6.24
N ARG A 544 10.56 9.37 -6.96
CA ARG A 544 9.45 8.50 -6.56
C ARG A 544 9.75 7.72 -5.28
N ARG A 545 10.98 7.21 -5.14
CA ARG A 545 11.43 6.50 -3.94
C ARG A 545 11.38 7.42 -2.72
N CYS A 546 11.92 8.63 -2.84
CA CYS A 546 11.93 9.61 -1.76
C CYS A 546 10.52 10.09 -1.42
N PHE A 547 9.66 10.36 -2.41
CA PHE A 547 8.28 10.75 -2.13
C PHE A 547 7.48 9.61 -1.47
N SER A 548 7.79 8.33 -1.76
CA SER A 548 7.17 7.17 -1.08
C SER A 548 7.62 7.08 0.36
N PHE A 549 8.93 7.25 0.57
CA PHE A 549 9.51 7.35 1.89
C PHE A 549 8.89 8.49 2.71
N PHE A 550 8.64 9.65 2.09
CA PHE A 550 7.90 10.74 2.74
C PHE A 550 6.51 10.29 3.20
N GLN A 551 5.74 9.66 2.33
CA GLN A 551 4.36 9.28 2.63
C GLN A 551 4.24 8.22 3.73
N HIS A 552 5.14 7.24 3.71
CA HIS A 552 5.01 6.03 4.54
C HIS A 552 5.94 6.01 5.75
N GLN A 553 7.03 6.77 5.73
CA GLN A 553 7.98 6.85 6.85
C GLN A 553 7.99 8.25 7.46
N SER A 554 8.30 9.30 6.69
CA SER A 554 8.44 10.66 7.26
C SER A 554 7.14 11.22 7.83
N LEU A 555 6.02 11.06 7.13
CA LEU A 555 4.74 11.64 7.57
C LEU A 555 4.25 11.03 8.89
N PRO A 556 4.16 9.70 9.05
CA PRO A 556 3.75 9.09 10.32
C PRO A 556 4.63 9.49 11.51
N THR A 557 5.96 9.63 11.31
CA THR A 557 6.87 10.02 12.38
C THR A 557 6.69 11.48 12.80
N ILE A 558 6.59 12.40 11.83
CA ILE A 558 6.38 13.85 12.06
C ILE A 558 5.13 14.13 12.92
N ILE A 559 4.04 13.39 12.70
CA ILE A 559 2.76 13.56 13.41
C ILE A 559 2.60 12.62 14.63
N GLY A 560 3.71 12.09 15.15
CA GLY A 560 3.72 11.05 16.17
C GLY A 560 3.05 11.41 17.50
N TYR A 561 2.97 12.70 17.84
CA TYR A 561 2.28 13.19 19.06
C TYR A 561 0.86 13.70 18.79
N PHE A 562 0.67 14.47 17.72
CA PHE A 562 -0.60 15.15 17.42
C PHE A 562 -0.91 15.05 15.93
N ASP A 563 -2.19 14.88 15.59
CA ASP A 563 -2.64 15.01 14.20
C ASP A 563 -2.45 16.44 13.69
N SER A 564 -2.18 16.56 12.38
CA SER A 564 -1.88 17.84 11.75
C SER A 564 -2.47 17.90 10.34
N PRO A 565 -3.53 18.70 10.12
CA PRO A 565 -4.09 18.93 8.78
C PRO A 565 -3.06 19.49 7.79
N LEU A 566 -2.05 20.20 8.28
CA LEU A 566 -0.94 20.68 7.47
C LEU A 566 -0.25 19.51 6.75
N TRP A 567 0.15 18.48 7.49
CA TRP A 567 0.90 17.36 6.93
C TRP A 567 0.01 16.33 6.25
N GLN A 568 -1.13 16.00 6.87
CA GLN A 568 -2.05 14.98 6.36
C GLN A 568 -2.86 15.44 5.13
N LYS A 569 -3.01 16.76 4.93
CA LYS A 569 -3.83 17.32 3.84
C LYS A 569 -3.06 18.34 3.00
N LEU A 570 -2.62 19.45 3.59
CA LEU A 570 -2.09 20.59 2.82
C LEU A 570 -0.79 20.26 2.08
N VAL A 571 0.26 19.80 2.77
CA VAL A 571 1.57 19.48 2.17
C VAL A 571 1.43 18.36 1.15
N LEU A 572 0.66 17.32 1.44
CA LEU A 572 0.39 16.23 0.50
C LEU A 572 -0.32 16.72 -0.77
N GLN A 573 -1.40 17.50 -0.62
CA GLN A 573 -2.13 18.05 -1.77
C GLN A 573 -1.27 19.02 -2.58
N MET A 574 -0.58 19.95 -1.91
CA MET A 574 0.28 20.94 -2.56
C MET A 574 1.44 20.28 -3.29
N SER A 575 2.07 19.25 -2.70
CA SER A 575 3.15 18.52 -3.37
C SER A 575 2.68 17.84 -4.66
N GLN A 576 1.40 17.43 -4.74
CA GLN A 576 0.84 16.81 -5.94
C GLN A 576 0.54 17.80 -7.06
N VAL A 577 0.23 19.05 -6.73
CA VAL A 577 -0.18 20.07 -7.71
C VAL A 577 0.91 21.09 -8.03
N ASP A 578 1.90 21.26 -7.15
CA ASP A 578 2.95 22.27 -7.27
C ASP A 578 4.36 21.66 -7.30
N GLN A 579 5.12 21.95 -8.35
CA GLN A 579 6.46 21.41 -8.56
C GLN A 579 7.48 21.89 -7.53
N ALA A 580 7.36 23.12 -7.03
CA ALA A 580 8.31 23.63 -6.06
C ALA A 580 8.16 22.88 -4.73
N VAL A 581 6.91 22.70 -4.28
CA VAL A 581 6.60 21.93 -3.06
C VAL A 581 7.00 20.47 -3.23
N TYR A 582 6.77 19.88 -4.39
CA TYR A 582 7.19 18.52 -4.69
C TYR A 582 8.69 18.29 -4.52
N HIS A 583 9.50 19.15 -5.15
CA HIS A 583 10.95 19.03 -5.07
C HIS A 583 11.46 19.28 -3.64
N ALA A 584 10.84 20.19 -2.89
CA ALA A 584 11.14 20.38 -1.46
C ALA A 584 10.82 19.13 -0.62
N VAL A 585 9.68 18.47 -0.87
CA VAL A 585 9.29 17.21 -0.19
C VAL A 585 10.26 16.08 -0.51
N VAL A 586 10.64 15.95 -1.79
CA VAL A 586 11.60 14.93 -2.24
C VAL A 586 12.98 15.15 -1.60
N ALA A 587 13.44 16.40 -1.52
CA ALA A 587 14.71 16.74 -0.89
C ALA A 587 14.70 16.39 0.60
N PHE A 588 13.66 16.82 1.32
CA PHE A 588 13.46 16.51 2.73
C PHE A 588 13.46 15.00 3.00
N ALA A 589 12.76 14.22 2.18
CA ALA A 589 12.70 12.77 2.33
C ALA A 589 14.02 12.05 2.01
N ALA A 590 14.81 12.57 1.06
CA ALA A 590 16.15 12.06 0.78
C ALA A 590 17.08 12.28 1.98
N ILE A 591 17.01 13.45 2.62
CA ILE A 591 17.79 13.77 3.82
C ILE A 591 17.34 12.89 4.99
N HIS A 592 16.02 12.75 5.20
CA HIS A 592 15.49 11.92 6.28
C HIS A 592 15.91 10.44 6.13
N ALA A 593 15.87 9.89 4.91
CA ALA A 593 16.31 8.53 4.65
C ALA A 593 17.81 8.31 4.91
N ASP A 594 18.65 9.30 4.59
CA ASP A 594 20.09 9.27 4.88
C ASP A 594 20.36 9.41 6.40
N TYR A 595 19.60 10.28 7.07
CA TYR A 595 19.66 10.49 8.51
C TYR A 595 19.38 9.19 9.27
N GLU A 596 18.29 8.48 8.95
CA GLU A 596 17.99 7.18 9.55
C GLU A 596 19.04 6.12 9.19
N ALA A 597 19.52 6.09 7.94
CA ALA A 597 20.50 5.11 7.50
C ALA A 597 21.85 5.22 8.22
N ARG A 598 22.20 6.43 8.69
CA ARG A 598 23.43 6.72 9.44
C ARG A 598 23.25 6.60 10.96
N GLY A 599 22.06 6.23 11.43
CA GLY A 599 21.77 6.11 12.86
C GLY A 599 21.57 7.45 13.56
N ASN A 600 20.95 8.42 12.87
CA ASN A 600 20.58 9.73 13.41
C ASN A 600 21.79 10.55 13.92
N PRO A 601 22.80 10.80 13.06
CA PRO A 601 24.01 11.53 13.45
C PRO A 601 23.69 12.99 13.78
N VAL A 602 24.49 13.61 14.65
CA VAL A 602 24.34 15.03 15.00
C VAL A 602 24.53 15.92 13.76
N THR A 603 25.50 15.57 12.90
CA THR A 603 25.87 16.32 11.68
C THR A 603 26.09 15.39 10.48
N ILE A 604 25.79 15.87 9.27
CA ILE A 604 25.99 15.12 8.02
C ILE A 604 26.95 15.90 7.11
N TYR A 605 28.25 15.63 7.21
CA TYR A 605 29.30 16.38 6.50
C TYR A 605 29.60 15.89 5.07
N ASP A 606 29.27 14.64 4.76
CA ASP A 606 29.75 13.98 3.54
C ASP A 606 28.98 14.41 2.27
N LEU A 607 29.44 15.48 1.61
CA LEU A 607 28.96 15.94 0.30
C LEU A 607 29.31 14.97 -0.85
N ASP A 608 30.14 13.96 -0.63
CA ASP A 608 30.37 12.87 -1.59
C ASP A 608 29.27 11.81 -1.53
N ASN A 609 28.37 11.90 -0.54
CA ASN A 609 27.19 11.09 -0.45
C ASN A 609 26.18 11.45 -1.55
N SER A 610 25.89 10.47 -2.39
CA SER A 610 24.83 10.52 -3.40
C SER A 610 23.43 10.90 -2.86
N TRP A 611 23.09 10.60 -1.60
CA TRP A 611 21.83 11.10 -1.00
C TRP A 611 21.82 12.61 -0.81
N GLN A 612 22.92 13.17 -0.29
CA GLN A 612 23.05 14.61 -0.04
C GLN A 612 23.11 15.40 -1.36
N ARG A 613 23.88 14.91 -2.36
CA ARG A 613 23.92 15.53 -3.69
C ARG A 613 22.55 15.53 -4.37
N PHE A 614 21.81 14.43 -4.25
CA PHE A 614 20.46 14.33 -4.78
C PHE A 614 19.51 15.31 -4.06
N ALA A 615 19.58 15.40 -2.72
CA ALA A 615 18.75 16.35 -1.96
C ALA A 615 19.03 17.81 -2.35
N ILE A 616 20.31 18.19 -2.47
CA ILE A 616 20.73 19.54 -2.88
C ILE A 616 20.23 19.88 -4.30
N ASP A 617 20.33 18.94 -5.25
CA ASP A 617 19.78 19.11 -6.61
C ASP A 617 18.27 19.41 -6.58
N GLN A 618 17.54 18.68 -5.74
CA GLN A 618 16.09 18.85 -5.57
C GLN A 618 15.74 20.18 -4.90
N CYS A 619 16.48 20.60 -3.86
CA CYS A 619 16.36 21.94 -3.28
C CYS A 619 16.62 23.04 -4.33
N GLY A 620 17.64 22.88 -5.18
CA GLY A 620 17.96 23.82 -6.26
C GLY A 620 16.83 23.96 -7.28
N ARG A 621 16.18 22.85 -7.65
CA ARG A 621 15.00 22.86 -8.52
C ARG A 621 13.81 23.58 -7.89
N ALA A 622 13.52 23.29 -6.62
CA ALA A 622 12.46 23.97 -5.88
C ALA A 622 12.71 25.49 -5.84
N TYR A 623 13.94 25.91 -5.52
CA TYR A 623 14.32 27.32 -5.48
C TYR A 623 14.18 28.00 -6.84
N ALA A 624 14.69 27.38 -7.92
CA ALA A 624 14.59 27.93 -9.28
C ALA A 624 13.13 28.16 -9.71
N LEU A 625 12.23 27.24 -9.35
CA LEU A 625 10.80 27.36 -9.62
C LEU A 625 10.15 28.51 -8.83
N LEU A 626 10.49 28.67 -7.55
CA LEU A 626 10.02 29.80 -6.74
C LEU A 626 10.50 31.14 -7.30
N THR A 627 11.78 31.24 -7.67
CA THR A 627 12.36 32.47 -8.27
C THR A 627 11.73 32.81 -9.62
N ALA A 628 11.49 31.81 -10.48
CA ALA A 628 10.78 32.04 -11.74
C ALA A 628 9.35 32.54 -11.50
N ARG A 629 8.69 32.05 -10.44
CA ARG A 629 7.32 32.38 -10.08
C ARG A 629 7.18 33.74 -9.39
N SER A 630 8.22 34.23 -8.70
CA SER A 630 8.16 35.52 -8.01
C SER A 630 7.98 36.73 -8.93
N ALA A 631 8.21 36.57 -10.24
CA ALA A 631 7.94 37.59 -11.24
C ALA A 631 6.47 37.62 -11.74
N SER A 632 5.61 36.71 -11.25
CA SER A 632 4.21 36.55 -11.69
C SER A 632 3.20 37.04 -10.65
N GLN A 633 1.97 37.38 -11.09
CA GLN A 633 0.84 37.73 -10.20
C GLN A 633 0.11 36.47 -9.69
N ASP A 634 0.86 35.49 -9.17
CA ASP A 634 0.28 34.23 -8.72
C ASP A 634 -0.34 34.35 -7.30
N PRO A 635 -1.65 34.06 -7.14
CA PRO A 635 -2.34 34.20 -5.85
C PRO A 635 -1.92 33.17 -4.78
N ASN A 636 -1.27 32.07 -5.18
CA ASN A 636 -0.83 30.98 -4.29
C ASN A 636 0.67 31.01 -4.00
N LEU A 637 1.42 31.98 -4.56
CA LEU A 637 2.88 32.08 -4.39
C LEU A 637 3.29 32.12 -2.92
N GLN A 638 2.55 32.87 -2.09
CA GLN A 638 2.87 33.02 -0.67
C GLN A 638 2.75 31.69 0.08
N GLU A 639 1.66 30.96 -0.11
CA GLU A 639 1.41 29.68 0.56
C GLU A 639 2.43 28.62 0.12
N VAL A 640 2.74 28.55 -1.18
CA VAL A 640 3.75 27.63 -1.72
C VAL A 640 5.14 27.97 -1.18
N THR A 641 5.49 29.25 -1.11
CA THR A 641 6.77 29.70 -0.55
C THR A 641 6.87 29.31 0.93
N LEU A 642 5.80 29.49 1.71
CA LEU A 642 5.78 29.13 3.13
C LEU A 642 5.94 27.63 3.37
N VAL A 643 5.28 26.78 2.57
CA VAL A 643 5.47 25.32 2.65
C VAL A 643 6.91 24.92 2.31
N CYS A 644 7.49 25.50 1.25
CA CYS A 644 8.88 25.24 0.90
C CYS A 644 9.85 25.73 1.99
N CYS A 645 9.65 26.93 2.54
CA CYS A 645 10.44 27.44 3.66
C CYS A 645 10.40 26.49 4.85
N MET A 646 9.22 26.00 5.25
CA MET A 646 9.09 25.03 6.33
C MET A 646 9.87 23.74 6.05
N LEU A 647 9.75 23.17 4.84
CA LEU A 647 10.48 21.95 4.46
C LEU A 647 12.00 22.16 4.44
N PHE A 648 12.47 23.36 4.05
CA PHE A 648 13.89 23.71 4.11
C PHE A 648 14.37 23.90 5.55
N VAL A 649 13.59 24.53 6.44
CA VAL A 649 13.92 24.60 7.87
C VAL A 649 14.16 23.20 8.42
N LEU A 650 13.23 22.27 8.21
CA LEU A 650 13.37 20.90 8.70
C LEU A 650 14.55 20.14 8.06
N SER A 651 14.79 20.37 6.76
CA SER A 651 15.91 19.77 6.03
C SER A 651 17.26 20.23 6.58
N GLU A 652 17.44 21.52 6.82
CA GLU A 652 18.68 22.08 7.33
C GLU A 652 18.90 21.73 8.82
N LEU A 653 17.83 21.67 9.62
CA LEU A 653 17.92 21.15 10.99
C LEU A 653 18.44 19.72 11.00
N MET A 654 17.88 18.80 10.20
CA MET A 654 18.35 17.40 10.13
C MET A 654 19.81 17.25 9.69
N ARG A 655 20.31 18.20 8.89
CA ARG A 655 21.72 18.21 8.44
C ARG A 655 22.67 18.80 9.48
N GLY A 656 22.15 19.45 10.53
CA GLY A 656 22.94 20.17 11.53
C GLY A 656 23.24 21.63 11.16
N TYR A 657 22.67 22.18 10.08
CA TYR A 657 22.87 23.57 9.65
C TYR A 657 21.85 24.52 10.31
N TYR A 658 22.01 24.74 11.61
CA TYR A 658 21.10 25.58 12.41
C TYR A 658 20.98 27.02 11.88
N ASP A 659 22.07 27.67 11.48
CA ASP A 659 22.04 29.04 10.98
C ASP A 659 21.22 29.18 9.69
N LEU A 660 21.35 28.22 8.77
CA LEU A 660 20.58 28.17 7.53
C LEU A 660 19.10 27.90 7.84
N ALA A 661 18.81 26.95 8.73
CA ALA A 661 17.46 26.67 9.17
C ALA A 661 16.78 27.91 9.76
N PHE A 662 17.44 28.63 10.67
CA PHE A 662 16.88 29.83 11.27
C PHE A 662 16.75 30.99 10.28
N THR A 663 17.62 31.06 9.28
CA THR A 663 17.48 32.02 8.17
C THR A 663 16.20 31.74 7.36
N HIS A 664 15.94 30.46 7.02
CA HIS A 664 14.69 30.07 6.35
C HIS A 664 13.45 30.36 7.21
N LEU A 665 13.53 30.10 8.51
CA LEU A 665 12.45 30.37 9.46
C LEU A 665 12.11 31.85 9.52
N ARG A 666 13.11 32.73 9.72
CA ARG A 666 12.94 34.18 9.77
C ARG A 666 12.34 34.74 8.48
N ASN A 667 12.80 34.26 7.33
CA ASN A 667 12.25 34.67 6.03
C ASN A 667 10.77 34.28 5.91
N GLY A 668 10.38 33.08 6.34
CA GLY A 668 8.98 32.65 6.36
C GLY A 668 8.12 33.46 7.32
N LEU A 669 8.63 33.76 8.52
CA LEU A 669 7.93 34.59 9.51
C LEU A 669 7.72 36.03 9.00
N GLN A 670 8.69 36.60 8.29
CA GLN A 670 8.57 37.94 7.70
C GLN A 670 7.47 37.98 6.63
N ILE A 671 7.34 36.93 5.79
CA ILE A 671 6.25 36.80 4.82
C ILE A 671 4.89 36.82 5.53
N LEU A 672 4.73 36.06 6.62
CA LEU A 672 3.49 36.02 7.41
C LEU A 672 3.15 37.37 8.05
N LYS A 673 4.16 38.08 8.57
CA LYS A 673 4.01 39.42 9.17
C LYS A 673 3.53 40.46 8.16
N ASP A 674 4.07 40.43 6.95
CA ASP A 674 3.69 41.38 5.89
C ASP A 674 2.30 41.12 5.33
N VAL A 675 1.80 39.87 5.37
CA VAL A 675 0.42 39.53 5.01
C VAL A 675 -0.57 40.02 6.06
N GLY A 676 -0.27 39.83 7.35
CA GLY A 676 -1.10 40.31 8.46
C GLY A 676 -1.27 41.83 8.48
N ARG A 677 -0.28 42.59 7.98
CA ARG A 677 -0.36 44.06 7.86
C ARG A 677 -1.25 44.56 6.71
N ARG A 678 -1.54 43.73 5.69
CA ARG A 678 -2.35 44.12 4.52
C ARG A 678 -3.85 43.91 4.72
N GLN A 679 -4.27 43.19 5.76
CA GLN A 679 -5.68 42.99 6.11
C GLN A 679 -6.18 44.14 7.03
N LEU A 680 -6.56 45.28 6.43
CA LEU A 680 -7.45 46.26 7.06
C LEU A 680 -8.91 45.76 6.95
N PRO A 681 -9.84 46.19 7.83
CA PRO A 681 -11.20 45.65 7.87
C PRO A 681 -12.01 46.12 6.66
N ASP A 682 -12.07 45.29 5.62
CA ASP A 682 -12.97 45.47 4.48
C ASP A 682 -14.35 44.86 4.81
N PRO A 683 -15.48 45.61 4.73
CA PRO A 683 -16.80 45.12 5.11
C PRO A 683 -17.41 44.03 4.21
N ASN A 684 -16.76 43.64 3.10
CA ASN A 684 -17.29 42.63 2.17
C ASN A 684 -16.20 41.67 1.66
N PRO A 685 -16.11 40.42 2.18
CA PRO A 685 -15.05 39.50 1.80
C PRO A 685 -15.39 38.77 0.49
N THR A 686 -15.03 39.37 -0.65
CA THR A 686 -14.95 38.63 -1.92
C THR A 686 -13.53 38.10 -2.13
N ARG A 687 -13.30 36.86 -1.65
CA ARG A 687 -12.37 35.86 -2.21
C ARG A 687 -10.88 36.25 -2.39
N ALA A 688 -10.27 36.92 -1.41
CA ALA A 688 -8.80 36.97 -1.29
C ALA A 688 -8.27 35.68 -0.61
N SER A 689 -7.17 35.11 -1.09
CA SER A 689 -6.57 33.88 -0.55
C SER A 689 -6.11 34.08 0.91
N THR A 690 -6.89 33.59 1.85
CA THR A 690 -6.49 33.48 3.25
C THR A 690 -5.50 32.33 3.39
N ILE A 691 -4.28 32.63 3.86
CA ILE A 691 -3.29 31.60 4.23
C ILE A 691 -3.93 30.63 5.23
N GLU A 692 -3.76 29.33 4.99
CA GLU A 692 -4.24 28.28 5.89
C GLU A 692 -3.69 28.47 7.32
N GLN A 693 -4.58 28.53 8.31
CA GLN A 693 -4.22 28.77 9.72
C GLN A 693 -3.22 27.73 10.25
N SER A 694 -3.27 26.51 9.75
CA SER A 694 -2.34 25.42 10.14
C SER A 694 -0.87 25.69 9.78
N LEU A 695 -0.60 26.49 8.73
CA LEU A 695 0.75 26.96 8.41
C LEU A 695 1.21 28.01 9.42
N VAL A 696 0.34 28.97 9.74
CA VAL A 696 0.62 30.01 10.74
C VAL A 696 0.96 29.38 12.08
N ASP A 697 0.13 28.42 12.54
CA ASP A 697 0.34 27.71 13.81
C ASP A 697 1.69 26.98 13.84
N THR A 698 2.11 26.38 12.73
CA THR A 698 3.39 25.66 12.63
C THR A 698 4.59 26.59 12.64
N PHE A 699 4.52 27.71 11.91
CA PHE A 699 5.57 28.73 11.96
C PHE A 699 5.67 29.38 13.33
N SER A 700 4.53 29.66 13.99
CA SER A 700 4.51 30.13 15.37
C SER A 700 5.14 29.12 16.33
N HIS A 701 4.89 27.82 16.14
CA HIS A 701 5.50 26.77 16.95
C HIS A 701 7.02 26.72 16.76
N LEU A 702 7.52 26.79 15.52
CA LEU A 702 8.95 26.84 15.23
C LEU A 702 9.61 28.14 15.74
N ASP A 703 8.91 29.27 15.69
CA ASP A 703 9.36 30.55 16.25
C ASP A 703 9.57 30.43 17.77
N VAL A 704 8.58 29.86 18.48
CA VAL A 704 8.66 29.56 19.93
C VAL A 704 9.84 28.64 20.26
N GLN A 705 10.05 27.59 19.47
CA GLN A 705 11.19 26.68 19.66
C GLN A 705 12.53 27.39 19.44
N SER A 706 12.63 28.27 18.44
CA SER A 706 13.86 29.01 18.13
C SER A 706 14.20 30.05 19.20
N ALA A 707 13.19 30.58 19.91
CA ALA A 707 13.39 31.56 20.97
C ALA A 707 14.27 31.02 22.11
N TYR A 708 14.20 29.72 22.40
CA TYR A 708 15.07 29.08 23.41
C TYR A 708 16.56 29.16 23.03
N PHE A 709 16.88 29.15 21.73
CA PHE A 709 18.24 29.21 21.20
C PHE A 709 18.73 30.66 20.96
N GLY A 710 18.00 31.67 21.45
CA GLY A 710 18.43 33.08 21.39
C GLY A 710 18.32 33.70 20.00
N VAL A 711 17.51 33.14 19.09
CA VAL A 711 17.38 33.55 17.68
C VAL A 711 16.50 34.81 17.53
N GLY A 712 16.69 35.84 18.34
CA GLY A 712 15.99 37.14 18.24
C GLY A 712 14.59 37.18 18.88
N GLU A 713 13.93 38.35 18.86
CA GLU A 713 12.55 38.52 19.36
C GLU A 713 11.54 37.73 18.50
N LEU A 714 10.48 37.21 19.12
CA LEU A 714 9.39 36.50 18.40
C LEU A 714 8.82 37.40 17.31
N VAL A 715 8.84 36.93 16.07
CA VAL A 715 8.50 37.74 14.90
C VAL A 715 6.99 37.85 14.73
N LEU A 716 6.28 36.76 15.03
CA LEU A 716 4.82 36.75 15.08
C LEU A 716 4.36 37.08 16.51
N PRO A 717 3.39 37.99 16.68
CA PRO A 717 2.71 38.06 17.96
C PRO A 717 2.05 36.70 18.16
N VAL A 718 2.44 35.98 19.21
CA VAL A 718 1.58 34.95 19.78
C VAL A 718 0.19 35.60 19.88
N GLN A 719 -0.88 34.94 19.43
CA GLN A 719 -2.27 35.41 19.67
C GLN A 719 -2.54 35.38 21.19
N SER A 720 -1.81 36.22 21.91
CA SER A 720 -1.54 36.21 23.34
C SER A 720 -2.63 37.01 24.02
N ASP A 721 -2.99 38.17 23.48
CA ASP A 721 -3.74 39.10 24.33
C ASP A 721 -5.22 38.73 24.41
N ALA A 722 -5.87 38.30 23.33
CA ALA A 722 -7.32 38.03 23.37
C ALA A 722 -7.73 36.77 24.16
N CYS A 723 -6.90 35.72 24.20
CA CYS A 723 -7.19 34.49 24.94
C CYS A 723 -6.77 34.60 26.41
N LEU A 724 -5.61 35.20 26.70
CA LEU A 724 -5.13 35.43 28.07
C LEU A 724 -5.95 36.53 28.79
N LEU A 725 -6.49 37.53 28.07
CA LEU A 725 -7.42 38.52 28.64
C LEU A 725 -8.74 37.92 29.15
N LYS A 726 -9.16 36.74 28.64
CA LYS A 726 -10.36 36.05 29.14
C LYS A 726 -10.12 35.34 30.47
N TRP A 727 -8.91 34.85 30.74
CA TRP A 727 -8.60 34.13 31.99
C TRP A 727 -8.39 35.05 33.20
N ASN A 728 -8.02 36.30 32.97
CA ASN A 728 -7.94 37.33 34.03
C ASN A 728 -9.31 37.71 34.66
N LYS A 729 -10.44 37.13 34.19
CA LYS A 729 -11.80 37.36 34.71
C LYS A 729 -12.36 36.21 35.56
N GLY A 730 -11.52 35.41 36.22
CA GLY A 730 -11.90 34.58 37.38
C GLY A 730 -12.71 33.29 37.13
N ASN A 731 -13.20 33.03 35.92
CA ASN A 731 -13.88 31.75 35.59
C ASN A 731 -12.93 30.83 34.82
N VAL A 732 -12.19 29.98 35.53
CA VAL A 732 -11.39 28.90 34.92
C VAL A 732 -12.36 27.80 34.46
N THR A 733 -12.55 27.69 33.14
CA THR A 733 -13.34 26.62 32.53
C THR A 733 -12.43 25.46 32.15
N ALA A 734 -12.87 24.22 32.36
CA ALA A 734 -12.10 23.04 31.99
C ALA A 734 -12.00 22.90 30.46
N PHE A 735 -10.87 22.42 29.96
CA PHE A 735 -10.71 22.11 28.54
C PHE A 735 -11.55 20.90 28.14
N HIS A 736 -12.13 20.95 26.94
CA HIS A 736 -12.92 19.84 26.40
C HIS A 736 -12.15 19.02 25.37
N HIS A 737 -11.16 19.64 24.70
CA HIS A 737 -10.35 19.01 23.67
C HIS A 737 -8.86 19.28 23.86
N ILE A 738 -8.04 18.27 23.54
CA ILE A 738 -6.58 18.34 23.66
C ILE A 738 -5.94 19.43 22.80
N CYS A 739 -6.53 19.73 21.64
CA CYS A 739 -6.06 20.79 20.75
C CYS A 739 -6.18 22.19 21.38
N GLU A 740 -7.21 22.42 22.20
CA GLU A 740 -7.40 23.69 22.92
C GLU A 740 -6.30 23.86 23.97
N ALA A 741 -6.08 22.82 24.79
CA ALA A 741 -5.04 22.82 25.81
C ALA A 741 -3.65 23.02 25.19
N ARG A 742 -3.34 22.33 24.08
CA ARG A 742 -2.06 22.48 23.36
C ARG A 742 -1.81 23.92 22.92
N ARG A 743 -2.78 24.56 22.26
CA ARG A 743 -2.63 25.93 21.74
C ARG A 743 -2.35 26.94 22.86
N VAL A 744 -2.99 26.77 24.01
CA VAL A 744 -2.76 27.61 25.18
C VAL A 744 -1.38 27.35 25.78
N LEU A 745 -0.97 26.09 25.90
CA LEU A 745 0.36 25.72 26.42
C LEU A 745 1.47 26.25 25.51
N ASP A 746 1.37 26.13 24.19
CA ASP A 746 2.36 26.65 23.24
C ASP A 746 2.59 28.16 23.40
N SER A 747 1.51 28.90 23.68
CA SER A 747 1.57 30.34 23.93
C SER A 747 2.29 30.66 25.24
N LEU A 748 1.98 29.91 26.31
CA LEU A 748 2.62 30.07 27.61
C LEU A 748 4.11 29.69 27.54
N MET A 749 4.43 28.61 26.83
CA MET A 749 5.79 28.14 26.60
C MET A 749 6.66 29.20 25.92
N GLY A 750 6.16 29.86 24.87
CA GLY A 750 6.85 30.97 24.22
C GLY A 750 7.14 32.12 25.18
N ALA A 751 6.13 32.53 25.97
CA ALA A 751 6.30 33.62 26.95
C ALA A 751 7.30 33.27 28.07
N VAL A 752 7.32 32.00 28.52
CA VAL A 752 8.25 31.49 29.53
C VAL A 752 9.67 31.43 28.97
N PHE A 753 9.86 30.91 27.76
CA PHE A 753 11.18 30.82 27.13
C PHE A 753 11.77 32.20 26.87
N GLN A 754 10.98 33.16 26.37
CA GLN A 754 11.43 34.55 26.25
C GLN A 754 11.84 35.16 27.58
N PHE A 755 11.04 34.92 28.63
CA PHE A 755 11.39 35.41 29.95
C PHE A 755 12.69 34.76 30.45
N HIS A 756 12.81 33.44 30.34
CA HIS A 756 14.01 32.70 30.73
C HIS A 756 15.26 33.18 29.97
N THR A 757 15.20 33.33 28.64
CA THR A 757 16.35 33.81 27.85
C THR A 757 16.69 35.27 28.10
N SER A 758 15.73 36.09 28.53
CA SER A 758 16.01 37.47 28.97
C SER A 758 16.67 37.56 30.35
N VAL A 759 16.53 36.51 31.17
CA VAL A 759 17.02 36.44 32.55
C VAL A 759 18.34 35.68 32.64
N SER A 760 18.47 34.58 31.91
CA SER A 760 19.62 33.67 31.95
C SER A 760 21.01 34.33 31.78
N PRO A 761 21.19 35.37 30.93
CA PRO A 761 22.51 36.00 30.78
C PRO A 761 22.79 37.10 31.84
N LEU A 762 21.86 37.40 32.75
CA LEU A 762 22.03 38.44 33.76
C LEU A 762 22.84 37.94 34.95
N SER A 763 23.80 38.73 35.41
CA SER A 763 24.50 38.49 36.68
C SER A 763 23.56 38.61 37.89
N LEU A 764 23.94 38.03 39.03
CA LEU A 764 23.19 38.14 40.29
C LEU A 764 22.96 39.61 40.70
N THR A 765 23.92 40.49 40.40
CA THR A 765 23.84 41.93 40.65
C THR A 765 22.77 42.58 39.76
N GLU A 766 22.74 42.26 38.47
CA GLU A 766 21.74 42.79 37.53
C GLU A 766 20.33 42.29 37.83
N ILE A 767 20.20 41.01 38.23
CA ILE A 767 18.95 40.44 38.71
C ILE A 767 18.46 41.21 39.94
N SER A 768 19.34 41.47 40.91
CA SER A 768 19.01 42.22 42.12
C SER A 768 18.50 43.64 41.81
N VAL A 769 19.13 44.34 40.85
CA VAL A 769 18.72 45.69 40.42
C VAL A 769 17.34 45.67 39.73
N ARG A 770 17.06 44.63 38.93
CA ARG A 770 15.81 44.50 38.16
C ARG A 770 14.74 43.66 38.86
N TYR A 771 15.00 43.22 40.09
CA TYR A 771 14.23 42.18 40.77
C TYR A 771 12.73 42.50 40.86
N GLY A 772 12.36 43.76 41.15
CA GLY A 772 10.94 44.15 41.26
C GLY A 772 10.15 43.96 39.96
N TYR A 773 10.77 44.18 38.79
CA TYR A 773 10.14 43.92 37.50
C TYR A 773 10.15 42.44 37.14
N LEU A 774 11.30 41.78 37.32
CA LEU A 774 11.49 40.37 36.97
C LEU A 774 10.59 39.44 37.81
N SER A 775 10.55 39.63 39.14
CA SER A 775 9.70 38.84 40.05
C SER A 775 8.21 39.02 39.76
N LYS A 776 7.77 40.24 39.38
CA LYS A 776 6.39 40.48 38.95
C LYS A 776 6.05 39.68 37.69
N ARG A 777 6.92 39.72 36.67
CA ARG A 777 6.73 38.96 35.43
C ARG A 777 6.74 37.44 35.66
N GLN A 778 7.67 36.95 36.49
CA GLN A 778 7.72 35.55 36.94
C GLN A 778 6.41 35.14 37.61
N PHE A 779 5.90 35.95 38.54
CA PHE A 779 4.65 35.70 39.24
C PHE A 779 3.45 35.65 38.28
N ASP A 780 3.35 36.60 37.35
CA ASP A 780 2.27 36.65 36.36
C ASP A 780 2.25 35.40 35.47
N LEU A 781 3.41 34.97 34.96
CA LEU A 781 3.55 33.76 34.15
C LEU A 781 3.27 32.50 34.98
N GLY A 782 3.77 32.43 36.21
CA GLY A 782 3.51 31.31 37.13
C GLY A 782 2.03 31.19 37.49
N SER A 783 1.33 32.32 37.65
CA SER A 783 -0.12 32.34 37.86
C SER A 783 -0.88 31.76 36.67
N GLN A 784 -0.51 32.15 35.44
CA GLN A 784 -1.13 31.65 34.21
C GLN A 784 -0.89 30.14 34.02
N LEU A 785 0.32 29.64 34.28
CA LEU A 785 0.61 28.20 34.22
C LEU A 785 -0.20 27.40 35.26
N ARG A 786 -0.39 27.93 36.48
CA ARG A 786 -1.24 27.29 37.49
C ARG A 786 -2.70 27.24 37.07
N GLN A 787 -3.23 28.31 36.49
CA GLN A 787 -4.59 28.33 35.94
C GLN A 787 -4.75 27.32 34.80
N PHE A 788 -3.75 27.23 33.92
CA PHE A 788 -3.71 26.20 32.88
C PHE A 788 -3.74 24.79 33.46
N ALA A 789 -2.90 24.50 34.44
CA ALA A 789 -2.86 23.18 35.10
C ALA A 789 -4.22 22.83 35.73
N GLN A 790 -4.88 23.78 36.39
CA GLN A 790 -6.21 23.59 36.98
C GLN A 790 -7.29 23.31 35.91
N ALA A 791 -7.23 23.96 34.76
CA ALA A 791 -8.16 23.73 33.65
C ALA A 791 -7.89 22.41 32.90
N PHE A 792 -6.63 21.97 32.88
CA PHE A 792 -6.21 20.77 32.15
C PHE A 792 -6.38 19.48 32.97
N ASP A 793 -6.21 19.51 34.29
CA ASP A 793 -6.28 18.32 35.16
C ASP A 793 -7.55 17.45 34.95
N PRO A 794 -8.78 18.01 34.83
CA PRO A 794 -9.96 17.20 34.55
C PRO A 794 -9.89 16.46 33.20
N LEU A 795 -9.41 17.14 32.16
CA LEU A 795 -9.24 16.56 30.83
C LEU A 795 -8.15 15.49 30.83
N TYR A 796 -7.02 15.76 31.48
CA TYR A 796 -5.91 14.81 31.60
C TYR A 796 -6.37 13.50 32.24
N ARG A 797 -7.04 13.56 33.40
CA ARG A 797 -7.57 12.37 34.10
C ARG A 797 -8.58 11.59 33.25
N TYR A 798 -9.42 12.28 32.49
CA TYR A 798 -10.37 11.65 31.58
C TYR A 798 -9.67 10.89 30.45
N LEU A 799 -8.70 11.52 29.79
CA LEU A 799 -7.98 10.93 28.66
C LEU A 799 -7.10 9.74 29.07
N SER A 800 -6.44 9.81 30.23
CA SER A 800 -5.56 8.73 30.73
C SER A 800 -6.30 7.41 31.00
N ALA A 801 -7.63 7.43 31.18
CA ALA A 801 -8.42 6.26 31.57
C ALA A 801 -9.18 5.57 30.41
N ARG A 802 -9.40 6.23 29.27
CA ARG A 802 -10.42 5.79 28.29
C ARG A 802 -10.05 5.93 26.81
N CYS A 803 -8.84 6.40 26.47
CA CYS A 803 -8.52 6.80 25.10
C CYS A 803 -7.42 5.98 24.42
N ASP A 804 -7.35 6.14 23.11
CA ASP A 804 -6.28 5.64 22.23
C ASP A 804 -4.89 6.08 22.72
N ILE A 805 -3.88 5.22 22.46
CA ILE A 805 -2.51 5.40 22.93
C ILE A 805 -1.88 6.72 22.43
N LYS A 806 -2.21 7.18 21.22
CA LYS A 806 -1.71 8.44 20.66
C LYS A 806 -2.27 9.65 21.40
N VAL A 807 -3.56 9.64 21.70
CA VAL A 807 -4.24 10.72 22.44
C VAL A 807 -3.69 10.82 23.87
N LYS A 808 -3.49 9.67 24.53
CA LYS A 808 -2.85 9.62 25.84
C LYS A 808 -1.43 10.20 25.80
N ARG A 809 -0.62 9.80 24.81
CA ARG A 809 0.74 10.33 24.62
C ARG A 809 0.76 11.85 24.46
N GLY A 810 -0.15 12.40 23.64
CA GLY A 810 -0.29 13.84 23.50
C GLY A 810 -0.63 14.53 24.83
N ALA A 811 -1.46 13.92 25.67
CA ALA A 811 -1.84 14.47 26.96
C ALA A 811 -0.67 14.40 27.97
N ASP A 812 0.08 13.30 27.98
CA ASP A 812 1.29 13.13 28.80
C ASP A 812 2.38 14.14 28.43
N ILE A 813 2.53 14.47 27.14
CA ILE A 813 3.45 15.52 26.66
C ILE A 813 3.04 16.90 27.15
N ILE A 814 1.75 17.25 27.10
CA ILE A 814 1.25 18.54 27.61
C ILE A 814 1.52 18.64 29.12
N TYR A 815 1.30 17.55 29.86
CA TYR A 815 1.56 17.49 31.29
C TYR A 815 3.06 17.62 31.61
N LEU A 816 3.92 16.91 30.86
CA LEU A 816 5.38 16.98 30.98
C LEU A 816 5.90 18.41 30.81
N HIS A 817 5.49 19.09 29.73
CA HIS A 817 5.90 20.46 29.47
C HIS A 817 5.34 21.44 30.49
N GLN A 818 4.11 21.25 30.96
CA GLN A 818 3.56 22.08 32.04
C GLN A 818 4.43 21.99 33.30
N LEU A 819 4.84 20.78 33.71
CA LEU A 819 5.74 20.58 34.85
C LEU A 819 7.11 21.24 34.63
N SER A 820 7.71 21.03 33.45
CA SER A 820 9.01 21.62 33.11
C SER A 820 8.98 23.14 33.07
N LEU A 821 7.93 23.76 32.52
CA LEU A 821 7.81 25.21 32.46
C LEU A 821 7.59 25.82 33.84
N SER A 822 6.79 25.18 34.70
CA SER A 822 6.66 25.59 36.09
C SER A 822 8.02 25.56 36.81
N MET A 823 8.79 24.49 36.59
CA MET A 823 10.13 24.36 37.13
C MET A 823 11.09 25.45 36.63
N ILE A 824 11.14 25.71 35.32
CA ILE A 824 11.95 26.77 34.72
C ILE A 824 11.64 28.13 35.36
N LEU A 825 10.35 28.45 35.51
CA LEU A 825 9.95 29.72 36.12
C LEU A 825 10.30 29.79 37.59
N GLU A 826 10.11 28.71 38.35
CA GLU A 826 10.38 28.71 39.79
C GLU A 826 11.89 28.84 40.08
N THR A 827 12.77 28.34 39.20
CA THR A 827 14.22 28.37 39.40
C THR A 827 14.94 29.55 38.75
N CYS A 828 14.38 30.22 37.74
CA CYS A 828 15.14 31.16 36.90
C CYS A 828 15.65 32.45 37.59
N LEU A 829 15.06 32.87 38.72
CA LEU A 829 15.50 34.05 39.50
C LEU A 829 16.20 33.68 40.82
N LEU A 830 16.33 32.39 41.11
CA LEU A 830 16.94 31.92 42.34
C LEU A 830 18.47 31.84 42.18
N CYS A 831 19.24 32.19 43.22
CA CYS A 831 20.63 31.76 43.30
C CYS A 831 20.61 30.23 43.26
N ARG A 832 21.30 29.61 42.30
CA ARG A 832 21.32 28.16 42.04
C ARG A 832 22.05 27.37 43.15
N THR A 833 21.82 27.70 44.42
CA THR A 833 22.43 27.02 45.55
C THR A 833 21.96 25.57 45.61
N LYS A 834 22.87 24.69 46.01
CA LYS A 834 22.64 23.25 46.04
C LYS A 834 21.41 22.89 46.90
N GLU A 835 21.27 23.51 48.06
CA GLU A 835 20.18 23.24 49.02
C GLU A 835 18.79 23.54 48.42
N LEU A 836 18.71 24.55 47.55
CA LEU A 836 17.47 24.98 46.93
C LEU A 836 17.11 24.12 45.72
N LEU A 837 18.10 23.66 44.96
CA LEU A 837 17.88 22.72 43.87
C LEU A 837 17.52 21.32 44.39
N ASP A 838 18.07 20.93 45.55
CA ASP A 838 17.74 19.67 46.21
C ASP A 838 16.24 19.58 46.56
N TYR A 839 15.61 20.70 46.94
CA TYR A 839 14.16 20.79 47.19
C TYR A 839 13.32 20.34 45.97
N TYR A 840 13.78 20.62 44.75
CA TYR A 840 13.06 20.30 43.52
C TYR A 840 13.40 18.93 42.92
N THR A 841 14.34 18.19 43.52
CA THR A 841 14.74 16.83 43.10
C THR A 841 13.56 15.88 42.87
N PRO A 842 12.51 15.84 43.71
CA PRO A 842 11.35 14.98 43.46
C PRO A 842 10.63 15.31 42.14
N THR A 843 10.50 16.59 41.80
CA THR A 843 9.88 17.05 40.54
C THR A 843 10.76 16.67 39.34
N PHE A 844 12.08 16.86 39.45
CA PHE A 844 13.02 16.40 38.42
C PHE A 844 12.91 14.89 38.16
N ARG A 845 12.81 14.07 39.21
CA ARG A 845 12.59 12.61 39.07
C ARG A 845 11.27 12.29 38.36
N THR A 846 10.23 13.07 38.63
CA THR A 846 8.91 12.91 38.01
C THR A 846 8.97 13.21 36.50
N ILE A 847 9.66 14.29 36.12
CA ILE A 847 9.88 14.65 34.70
C ILE A 847 10.59 13.51 33.96
N VAL A 848 11.68 12.98 34.52
CA VAL A 848 12.43 11.87 33.89
C VAL A 848 11.59 10.60 33.79
N ALA A 849 10.87 10.23 34.86
CA ALA A 849 10.00 9.04 34.83
C ALA A 849 8.87 9.16 33.81
N LEU A 850 8.25 10.34 33.68
CA LEU A 850 7.19 10.58 32.70
C LEU A 850 7.74 10.54 31.26
N ALA A 851 8.92 11.11 31.03
CA ALA A 851 9.60 11.01 29.73
C ALA A 851 9.87 9.55 29.33
N GLU A 852 10.36 8.72 30.26
CA GLU A 852 10.57 7.28 30.02
C GLU A 852 9.26 6.54 29.69
N VAL A 853 8.16 6.87 30.37
CA VAL A 853 6.83 6.30 30.07
C VAL A 853 6.35 6.70 28.67
N ILE A 854 6.55 7.96 28.29
CA ILE A 854 6.21 8.45 26.95
C ILE A 854 7.05 7.72 25.89
N THR A 855 8.36 7.59 26.10
CA THR A 855 9.25 6.85 25.18
C THR A 855 8.80 5.40 25.04
N ALA A 856 8.48 4.72 26.14
CA ALA A 856 8.01 3.33 26.13
C ALA A 856 6.63 3.15 25.47
N SER A 857 5.86 4.22 25.26
CA SER A 857 4.55 4.15 24.61
C SER A 857 4.63 3.99 23.09
N PHE A 858 5.81 4.14 22.48
CA PHE A 858 6.01 3.96 21.04
C PHE A 858 6.32 2.49 20.72
N THR A 859 5.67 1.96 19.68
CA THR A 859 5.98 0.62 19.13
C THR A 859 7.29 0.63 18.35
N GLU A 860 7.51 1.70 17.59
CA GLU A 860 8.75 2.03 16.92
C GLU A 860 9.11 3.48 17.25
N LEU A 861 10.36 3.72 17.64
CA LEU A 861 10.85 5.03 18.06
C LEU A 861 11.08 5.92 16.82
N PRO A 862 10.31 7.02 16.66
CA PRO A 862 10.48 7.88 15.51
C PRO A 862 11.81 8.64 15.60
N SER A 863 12.47 8.77 14.46
CA SER A 863 13.72 9.51 14.28
C SER A 863 13.51 11.04 14.23
N ILE A 864 12.32 11.48 13.81
CA ILE A 864 11.93 12.89 13.74
C ILE A 864 10.49 13.12 14.23
N LEU A 865 10.28 14.22 14.94
CA LEU A 865 9.01 14.74 15.43
C LEU A 865 9.00 16.25 15.22
N LEU A 866 7.86 16.84 14.83
CA LEU A 866 7.79 18.30 14.64
C LEU A 866 7.62 19.08 15.95
N HIS A 867 6.89 18.48 16.89
CA HIS A 867 6.59 19.12 18.17
C HIS A 867 7.69 18.84 19.20
N MET A 868 7.95 19.81 20.08
CA MET A 868 8.77 19.56 21.27
C MET A 868 8.12 18.47 22.12
N GLY A 869 8.87 17.44 22.45
CA GLY A 869 8.42 16.35 23.30
C GLY A 869 9.33 16.20 24.51
N VAL A 870 10.04 15.09 24.62
CA VAL A 870 10.80 14.74 25.82
C VAL A 870 12.19 15.38 25.89
N ILE A 871 12.75 15.84 24.77
CA ILE A 871 14.16 16.29 24.70
C ILE A 871 14.38 17.52 25.59
N ALA A 872 13.59 18.57 25.42
CA ALA A 872 13.77 19.82 26.16
C ALA A 872 13.59 19.63 27.69
N PRO A 873 12.53 18.94 28.19
CA PRO A 873 12.40 18.57 29.60
C PRO A 873 13.60 17.80 30.16
N LEU A 874 14.09 16.78 29.43
CA LEU A 874 15.22 15.96 29.86
C LEU A 874 16.53 16.75 29.87
N PHE A 875 16.74 17.61 28.88
CA PHE A 875 17.90 18.50 28.83
C PHE A 875 17.91 19.44 30.04
N PHE A 876 16.78 20.09 30.33
CA PHE A 876 16.63 20.94 31.51
C PHE A 876 16.95 20.18 32.81
N VAL A 877 16.43 18.94 33.00
CA VAL A 877 16.79 18.13 34.18
C VAL A 877 18.29 17.82 34.22
N SER A 878 18.88 17.49 33.08
CA SER A 878 20.29 17.09 33.00
C SER A 878 21.26 18.24 33.28
N THR A 879 20.89 19.50 33.03
CA THR A 879 21.72 20.66 33.31
C THR A 879 21.43 21.28 34.68
N GLU A 880 20.18 21.26 35.14
CA GLU A 880 19.76 22.02 36.33
C GLU A 880 19.71 21.20 37.62
N CYS A 881 19.41 19.90 37.56
CA CYS A 881 19.32 19.08 38.78
C CYS A 881 20.68 19.01 39.49
N SER A 882 20.69 19.05 40.82
CA SER A 882 21.90 18.93 41.66
C SER A 882 22.31 17.48 41.89
N GLU A 883 21.38 16.53 41.79
CA GLU A 883 21.61 15.11 42.08
C GLU A 883 22.22 14.37 40.86
N PRO A 884 23.47 13.89 40.94
CA PRO A 884 24.16 13.28 39.80
C PRO A 884 23.43 12.09 39.18
N GLU A 885 22.81 11.24 40.00
CA GLU A 885 22.08 10.06 39.52
C GLU A 885 20.86 10.43 38.66
N VAL A 886 20.16 11.51 39.02
CA VAL A 886 18.99 11.98 38.26
C VAL A 886 19.43 12.59 36.94
N ARG A 887 20.52 13.37 36.94
CA ARG A 887 21.11 13.94 35.71
C ARG A 887 21.56 12.84 34.75
N TRP A 888 22.30 11.85 35.23
CA TRP A 888 22.73 10.70 34.41
C TRP A 888 21.56 9.86 33.93
N ARG A 889 20.49 9.71 34.71
CA ARG A 889 19.26 9.06 34.24
C ARG A 889 18.62 9.85 33.09
N ALA A 890 18.55 11.18 33.18
CA ALA A 890 18.05 12.03 32.10
C ALA A 890 18.92 11.94 30.83
N ILE A 891 20.26 11.97 30.99
CA ILE A 891 21.21 11.80 29.88
C ILE A 891 21.06 10.42 29.22
N ARG A 892 20.94 9.36 30.02
CA ARG A 892 20.69 8.01 29.50
C ARG A 892 19.37 7.92 28.74
N ALA A 893 18.32 8.58 29.22
CA ALA A 893 17.04 8.65 28.51
C ALA A 893 17.20 9.35 27.14
N LEU A 894 17.90 10.50 27.09
CA LEU A 894 18.22 11.21 25.84
C LEU A 894 19.01 10.33 24.86
N GLN A 895 20.03 9.61 25.34
CA GLN A 895 20.87 8.74 24.51
C GLN A 895 20.18 7.44 24.07
N SER A 896 19.20 6.95 24.86
CA SER A 896 18.46 5.72 24.55
C SER A 896 17.53 5.87 23.34
N TRP A 897 17.17 7.11 23.01
CA TRP A 897 16.35 7.44 21.86
C TRP A 897 17.02 8.58 21.06
N PRO A 898 17.95 8.25 20.15
CA PRO A 898 18.53 9.23 19.22
C PRO A 898 17.47 9.73 18.24
N HIS A 899 17.05 10.99 18.37
CA HIS A 899 16.01 11.58 17.51
C HIS A 899 16.02 13.12 17.57
N ARG A 900 15.20 13.73 16.69
CA ARG A 900 14.96 15.18 16.65
C ARG A 900 13.51 15.54 16.97
N GLU A 901 13.32 16.60 17.75
CA GLU A 901 12.03 17.20 18.09
C GLU A 901 12.05 18.69 17.70
N GLY A 902 11.64 18.98 16.46
CA GLY A 902 11.76 20.31 15.87
C GLY A 902 13.22 20.79 15.85
N THR A 903 13.55 21.84 16.60
CA THR A 903 14.93 22.37 16.71
C THR A 903 15.84 21.55 17.64
N TRP A 904 15.28 20.63 18.42
CA TRP A 904 16.02 19.87 19.43
C TRP A 904 16.60 18.58 18.85
N ASP A 905 17.86 18.27 19.17
CA ASP A 905 18.54 17.01 18.83
C ASP A 905 19.01 16.33 20.11
N SER A 906 18.58 15.09 20.35
CA SER A 906 18.79 14.42 21.64
C SER A 906 20.27 14.13 21.92
N ASN A 907 21.04 13.80 20.89
CA ASN A 907 22.46 13.52 21.00
C ASN A 907 23.25 14.80 21.29
N LEU A 908 22.96 15.89 20.56
CA LEU A 908 23.61 17.18 20.77
C LEU A 908 23.41 17.67 22.21
N VAL A 909 22.16 17.68 22.69
CA VAL A 909 21.90 18.19 24.04
C VAL A 909 22.39 17.26 25.14
N ALA A 910 22.44 15.94 24.90
CA ALA A 910 23.09 15.01 25.83
C ALA A 910 24.61 15.28 25.92
N ARG A 911 25.28 15.57 24.81
CA ARG A 911 26.71 15.93 24.80
C ARG A 911 26.96 17.24 25.54
N ILE A 912 26.13 18.25 25.29
CA ILE A 912 26.16 19.53 26.02
C ILE A 912 26.02 19.27 27.53
N ALA A 913 25.03 18.48 27.96
CA ALA A 913 24.81 18.18 29.36
C ALA A 913 25.98 17.42 30.03
N ILE A 914 26.58 16.46 29.33
CA ILE A 914 27.78 15.75 29.81
C ILE A 914 28.95 16.73 29.99
N GLU A 915 29.14 17.67 29.05
CA GLU A 915 30.21 18.63 29.15
C GLU A 915 29.97 19.67 30.25
N THR A 916 28.72 20.11 30.44
CA THR A 916 28.30 20.91 31.60
C THR A 916 28.68 20.19 32.90
N MET A 917 28.33 18.90 33.07
CA MET A 917 28.70 18.13 34.26
C MET A 917 30.22 18.05 34.46
N ARG A 918 30.99 17.85 33.38
CA ARG A 918 32.46 17.77 33.46
C ARG A 918 33.12 19.09 33.85
N ILE A 919 32.58 20.22 33.41
CA ILE A 919 33.06 21.54 33.82
C ILE A 919 32.81 21.71 35.31
N GLU A 920 31.58 21.45 35.78
CA GLU A 920 31.20 21.57 37.19
C GLU A 920 32.00 20.60 38.10
N GLU A 921 32.37 19.41 37.63
CA GLU A 921 33.24 18.49 38.36
C GLU A 921 34.71 18.97 38.41
N GLN A 922 35.15 19.70 37.39
CA GLN A 922 36.52 20.21 37.32
C GLN A 922 36.74 21.40 38.26
N THR A 923 35.72 22.26 38.46
CA THR A 923 35.78 23.36 39.45
C THR A 923 36.00 22.84 40.87
N VAL A 924 35.40 21.69 41.22
CA VAL A 924 35.63 21.01 42.50
C VAL A 924 37.10 20.58 42.66
N LYS A 925 37.72 20.09 41.58
CA LYS A 925 39.12 19.62 41.60
C LYS A 925 40.11 20.78 41.70
N ASP A 926 39.84 21.87 41.01
CA ASP A 926 40.78 23.00 40.88
C ASP A 926 40.65 23.99 42.04
N ASN A 927 39.43 24.27 42.51
CA ASN A 927 39.15 25.31 43.52
C ASN A 927 38.67 24.76 44.87
N GLY A 928 38.46 23.44 45.00
CA GLY A 928 37.99 22.79 46.24
C GLY A 928 36.52 23.07 46.60
N GLN A 929 35.81 23.86 45.78
CA GLN A 929 34.41 24.22 45.95
C GLN A 929 33.65 23.98 44.63
N ALA A 930 32.43 23.45 44.73
CA ALA A 930 31.61 23.16 43.56
C ALA A 930 30.97 24.44 43.01
N CYS A 931 31.51 24.98 41.92
CA CYS A 931 30.90 26.09 41.19
C CYS A 931 30.06 25.53 40.04
N ARG A 932 28.79 25.94 39.95
CA ARG A 932 27.91 25.55 38.83
C ARG A 932 28.03 26.53 37.68
N ILE A 933 27.61 26.08 36.50
CA ILE A 933 27.49 26.94 35.34
C ILE A 933 26.21 27.79 35.48
N SER A 934 26.39 29.11 35.45
CA SER A 934 25.31 30.10 35.54
C SER A 934 24.65 30.33 34.19
N HIS A 935 25.47 30.44 33.13
CA HIS A 935 25.02 30.59 31.75
C HIS A 935 25.95 29.81 30.83
N ALA A 936 25.38 29.16 29.81
CA ALA A 936 26.15 28.53 28.74
C ALA A 936 25.48 28.72 27.39
N PHE A 937 26.28 29.09 26.40
CA PHE A 937 25.90 29.16 25.00
C PHE A 937 26.82 28.25 24.20
N THR A 938 26.25 27.39 23.36
CA THR A 938 27.04 26.44 22.56
C THR A 938 26.87 26.75 21.09
N THR A 939 27.99 26.94 20.39
CA THR A 939 28.04 27.06 18.93
C THR A 939 28.66 25.80 18.34
N VAL A 940 28.10 25.32 17.24
CA VAL A 940 28.69 24.21 16.47
C VAL A 940 29.61 24.81 15.41
N SER A 941 30.82 24.25 15.25
CA SER A 941 31.79 24.71 14.25
C SER A 941 31.18 24.73 12.85
N PRO A 942 31.18 25.86 12.12
CA PRO A 942 30.56 25.95 10.80
C PRO A 942 31.37 25.27 9.69
N GLU A 943 32.67 25.00 9.89
CA GLU A 943 33.57 24.48 8.84
C GLU A 943 33.57 22.96 8.72
N ASP A 944 33.48 22.24 9.84
CA ASP A 944 33.55 20.78 9.91
C ASP A 944 32.38 20.14 10.69
N GLN A 945 31.66 20.93 11.48
CA GLN A 945 30.59 20.50 12.39
C GLN A 945 30.95 19.24 13.22
N SER A 946 32.25 19.01 13.46
CA SER A 946 32.76 17.86 14.22
C SER A 946 32.96 18.21 15.69
N SER A 947 33.02 19.51 15.99
CA SER A 947 33.26 20.07 17.31
C SER A 947 32.27 21.19 17.62
N ALA A 948 32.02 21.38 18.91
CA ALA A 948 31.23 22.49 19.43
C ALA A 948 32.05 23.27 20.45
N GLN A 949 31.84 24.59 20.47
CA GLN A 949 32.41 25.51 21.43
C GLN A 949 31.31 25.94 22.40
N MET A 950 31.48 25.63 23.68
CA MET A 950 30.65 26.13 24.77
C MET A 950 31.32 27.34 25.40
N LEU A 951 30.66 28.49 25.32
CA LEU A 951 30.95 29.68 26.11
C LEU A 951 30.13 29.62 27.39
N TYR A 952 30.76 29.77 28.55
CA TYR A 952 30.06 29.65 29.83
C TYR A 952 30.62 30.57 30.90
N THR A 953 29.79 30.87 31.90
CA THR A 953 30.15 31.60 33.11
C THR A 953 29.85 30.72 34.32
N LEU A 954 30.62 30.88 35.40
CA LEU A 954 30.40 30.16 36.66
C LEU A 954 29.62 31.06 37.63
N ASP A 955 28.93 30.46 38.60
CA ASP A 955 28.16 31.24 39.61
C ASP A 955 29.04 32.16 40.47
N ASP A 956 30.34 31.86 40.60
CA ASP A 956 31.30 32.59 41.45
C ASP A 956 32.26 33.50 40.65
N ASP A 957 32.11 33.57 39.32
CA ASP A 957 33.02 34.30 38.41
C ASP A 957 32.26 34.91 37.22
N ASP A 958 32.40 36.23 37.03
CA ASP A 958 31.81 36.97 35.91
C ASP A 958 32.63 36.83 34.60
N GLU A 959 33.79 36.15 34.63
CA GLU A 959 34.58 35.90 33.42
C GLU A 959 33.94 34.82 32.52
N VAL A 960 33.78 35.17 31.23
CA VAL A 960 33.32 34.24 30.19
C VAL A 960 34.47 33.30 29.83
N GLN A 961 34.28 32.02 30.11
CA GLN A 961 35.20 30.94 29.75
C GLN A 961 34.72 30.24 28.47
N SER A 962 35.63 29.52 27.81
CA SER A 962 35.30 28.74 26.61
C SER A 962 35.85 27.32 26.70
N ARG A 963 35.09 26.36 26.20
CA ARG A 963 35.50 24.96 26.12
C ARG A 963 35.05 24.35 24.80
N THR A 964 36.02 23.79 24.07
CA THR A 964 35.75 23.08 22.82
C THR A 964 35.70 21.58 23.08
N PHE A 965 34.69 20.90 22.56
CA PHE A 965 34.51 19.46 22.70
C PHE A 965 34.07 18.81 21.38
N SER A 966 34.40 17.53 21.22
CA SER A 966 34.00 16.74 20.04
C SER A 966 32.52 16.35 20.13
N LEU A 967 31.85 16.38 18.98
CA LEU A 967 30.48 15.87 18.81
C LEU A 967 30.43 14.36 18.48
N GLU A 968 31.58 13.73 18.18
CA GLU A 968 31.71 12.28 17.92
C GLU A 968 31.57 11.39 19.17
#